data_AF-A0A7X6H1T5-F1
#
_entry.id   AF-A0A7X6H1T5-F1
#
_cell.length_a   1.000
_cell.length_b   1.000
_cell.length_c   1.000
_cell.angle_alpha   90.00
_cell.angle_beta   90.00
_cell.angle_gamma   90.00
#
_symmetry.space_group_name_H-M   'P 1'
#
loop_
_entity.id
_entity.type
_entity.pdbx_description
1 polymer ?
#
loop_
_entity_poly.entity_id
_entity_poly.type
_entity_poly.pdbx_seq_one_letter_code
_entity_poly.pdbx_strand_id
1 'polypeptide(L)'
;MAITITAAGTVCVVPGETYIIAPTLKGEVKFEANPHDPAPVDFNIVLAESPTHSSDVKLKIYSDDDLSPHVTVADGYNGPKTEFDFKKAADTEFDIGDGVVFEKFEVSEDGKDVVTVGAFDRMELKQLGYLELDGNGSDDLKPADELRLDVSWLTPAELAALEAELVKEGFVTDGAGTWTAADDDDRDVEVKLDLDGDGHKDFELKLHNWEKIVLGDGTTPDYIVEGTSGDDLIDAAYTGDPEGDSIDAGDNLAGNDDDLVDAGSGDDTVFAGNGNDTVYAGGGNDSVSGDAGNDVIYGDQSLGEADGNGAVRESFEWDLAPDPNGPAPIDNGDKITGFTQNTGSVDVTFSIVSSSTGVQHEFENTDQNVTGINSGTETIDDNSSFSSETGGNGRLATYQLDFKTPGTSNASPVENVSFRINDIDGSGFVRVFAYDAAGNPIEVELTAGANLTLSNSDAVPGADTAASKGGYLPDNSAEYSVLVSIPGPVAKIVIQHGQNGPNNSGINVTDVFFDVPAVLDGPGNDTLSGGDGDDLIYGEGGDDSLLGGAGKDTLDGGTGNDTLSGGTGDDVLLGGDGNDVLNGNDGNDSLDGGTGNDSLSGGNGNDTLKGGAGQDTLAGGAGNDVMDGGAGNDTLTGGSGNDSITDLEGDNLIVSGGEGLPDLGFPFIGSPDPNPNDDRDTVTTGAGNDTISTGDDDDVINAGDGNNVVDGGYDRDSITTGSGNDSIIGGEGNDTISSGAGDDTIYGGENEPLVNLIDNNVNPANNDPILNNGDDLIDAGDGNDLVFGEDDNDTIFGGAGNDTLDGGIDDDVIDGGSGDDLIIGGQGADSLSGGTGNDTFVIGDFTDPIFGDVYKEGIGDTILGGEDPDDGDIDVLDLSGAGPLKIIYDDALDPGGEPGESGKVIFYTDASQTTIAGELIFKEIENVIPCFTPGTLIATPKGEVPVESLREGDRVVTRDNGIQEIRWVGSRTLNREELAKAPNLRPILIKAGSLGHGLPERDMVVSPQHRMLIAGDRTQLYFDESEVLVAAKHLVNAGTIQTLETLRTTYIHFMFDRHEVVLSNGAWTESFQPGDQTLGTMGNEVRDEILALFPDLATREGIADYAAARRSLKAHEARLLQL
;
A
#
# COMPACT_ATOMS: atom_id res chain seq x y z
N MET A 1 -55.44 -23.75 34.66
CA MET A 1 -55.38 -24.50 33.39
C MET A 1 -56.27 -23.84 32.35
N ALA A 2 -55.69 -23.09 31.41
CA ALA A 2 -56.45 -22.33 30.42
C ALA A 2 -57.56 -23.14 29.70
N ILE A 3 -58.79 -22.61 29.73
CA ILE A 3 -60.00 -23.22 29.19
C ILE A 3 -60.38 -22.49 27.90
N THR A 4 -60.08 -23.10 26.75
CA THR A 4 -60.42 -22.51 25.44
C THR A 4 -61.92 -22.60 25.15
N ILE A 5 -62.59 -21.45 25.09
CA ILE A 5 -64.00 -21.31 24.73
C ILE A 5 -64.10 -21.21 23.20
N THR A 6 -64.75 -22.21 22.58
CA THR A 6 -64.87 -22.37 21.12
C THR A 6 -66.31 -22.29 20.60
N ALA A 7 -67.28 -22.01 21.47
CA ALA A 7 -68.68 -21.82 21.11
C ALA A 7 -69.41 -20.92 22.12
N ALA A 8 -70.37 -20.13 21.63
CA ALA A 8 -71.23 -19.27 22.42
C ALA A 8 -72.08 -20.04 23.47
N GLY A 9 -72.31 -19.43 24.64
CA GLY A 9 -73.04 -20.04 25.74
C GLY A 9 -72.78 -19.39 27.11
N THR A 10 -73.19 -20.08 28.17
CA THR A 10 -72.95 -19.66 29.56
C THR A 10 -71.83 -20.48 30.18
N VAL A 11 -70.86 -19.82 30.81
CA VAL A 11 -69.70 -20.40 31.48
C VAL A 11 -69.76 -20.10 32.97
N CYS A 12 -69.81 -21.14 33.80
CA CYS A 12 -69.61 -20.95 35.24
C CYS A 12 -68.11 -20.73 35.50
N VAL A 13 -67.75 -19.61 36.14
CA VAL A 13 -66.36 -19.29 36.44
C VAL A 13 -65.81 -20.17 37.57
N VAL A 14 -64.49 -20.32 37.59
CA VAL A 14 -63.70 -20.95 38.65
C VAL A 14 -62.62 -19.94 39.05
N PRO A 15 -62.42 -19.65 40.36
CA PRO A 15 -61.43 -18.66 40.79
C PRO A 15 -60.02 -19.00 40.32
N GLY A 16 -59.32 -18.00 39.77
CA GLY A 16 -57.94 -18.13 39.28
C GLY A 16 -57.78 -19.02 38.05
N GLU A 17 -58.83 -19.19 37.23
CA GLU A 17 -58.75 -19.88 35.94
C GLU A 17 -58.81 -18.91 34.76
N THR A 18 -58.02 -19.22 33.72
CA THR A 18 -57.91 -18.44 32.48
C THR A 18 -58.87 -18.97 31.42
N TYR A 19 -59.63 -18.09 30.77
CA TYR A 19 -60.61 -18.43 29.74
C TYR A 19 -60.21 -17.81 28.40
N ILE A 20 -59.60 -18.61 27.52
CA ILE A 20 -59.18 -18.16 26.20
C ILE A 20 -60.39 -18.18 25.25
N ILE A 21 -60.84 -17.02 24.78
CA ILE A 21 -61.83 -16.90 23.71
C ILE A 21 -61.12 -17.21 22.38
N ALA A 22 -61.56 -18.26 21.68
CA ALA A 22 -61.00 -18.57 20.37
C ALA A 22 -61.43 -17.50 19.33
N PRO A 23 -60.52 -17.00 18.46
CA PRO A 23 -60.82 -15.97 17.44
C PRO A 23 -61.88 -16.41 16.41
N THR A 24 -62.17 -17.71 16.33
CA THR A 24 -63.20 -18.28 15.46
C THR A 24 -64.60 -18.35 16.10
N LEU A 25 -64.76 -17.95 17.36
CA LEU A 25 -66.02 -17.97 18.08
C LEU A 25 -67.01 -16.94 17.51
N LYS A 26 -68.28 -17.34 17.34
CA LYS A 26 -69.37 -16.45 16.91
C LYS A 26 -70.56 -16.55 17.85
N GLY A 27 -70.86 -15.46 18.56
CA GLY A 27 -72.00 -15.30 19.46
C GLY A 27 -71.62 -14.88 20.89
N GLU A 28 -72.63 -14.79 21.75
CA GLU A 28 -72.57 -14.32 23.14
C GLU A 28 -71.89 -15.33 24.09
N VAL A 29 -71.07 -14.84 25.03
CA VAL A 29 -70.40 -15.65 26.06
C VAL A 29 -70.67 -15.01 27.43
N LYS A 30 -71.70 -15.49 28.14
CA LYS A 30 -71.97 -15.02 29.50
C LYS A 30 -71.14 -15.80 30.51
N PHE A 31 -70.51 -15.10 31.44
CA PHE A 31 -69.90 -15.69 32.63
C PHE A 31 -70.87 -15.59 33.82
N GLU A 32 -70.92 -16.62 34.66
CA GLU A 32 -71.78 -16.65 35.87
C GLU A 32 -71.00 -17.18 37.07
N ALA A 33 -71.12 -16.50 38.22
CA ALA A 33 -70.58 -16.97 39.48
C ALA A 33 -71.24 -18.29 39.91
N ASN A 34 -70.47 -19.17 40.56
CA ASN A 34 -71.06 -20.35 41.20
C ASN A 34 -71.90 -19.92 42.42
N PRO A 35 -73.23 -20.17 42.46
CA PRO A 35 -74.14 -19.62 43.49
C PRO A 35 -73.99 -20.27 44.89
N HIS A 36 -72.81 -20.81 45.19
CA HIS A 36 -72.40 -21.39 46.46
C HIS A 36 -71.07 -20.83 47.00
N ASP A 37 -70.34 -20.02 46.23
CA ASP A 37 -69.15 -19.31 46.69
C ASP A 37 -69.52 -17.92 47.27
N PRO A 38 -68.83 -17.40 48.31
CA PRO A 38 -69.32 -16.27 49.11
C PRO A 38 -68.48 -14.98 49.01
N ALA A 39 -67.79 -14.76 47.90
CA ALA A 39 -66.88 -13.64 47.66
C ALA A 39 -66.82 -13.33 46.14
N PRO A 40 -66.29 -12.16 45.73
CA PRO A 40 -65.88 -11.93 44.35
C PRO A 40 -65.01 -13.08 43.84
N VAL A 41 -65.15 -13.38 42.55
CA VAL A 41 -64.33 -14.39 41.87
C VAL A 41 -63.50 -13.71 40.81
N ASP A 42 -62.19 -13.74 41.03
CA ASP A 42 -61.18 -13.24 40.10
C ASP A 42 -60.90 -14.31 39.04
N PHE A 43 -60.89 -13.91 37.77
CA PHE A 43 -60.62 -14.80 36.64
C PHE A 43 -60.11 -14.01 35.42
N ASN A 44 -59.27 -14.63 34.60
CA ASN A 44 -58.66 -13.98 33.46
C ASN A 44 -59.42 -14.38 32.18
N ILE A 45 -59.75 -13.41 31.33
CA ILE A 45 -60.28 -13.64 29.99
C ILE A 45 -59.18 -13.25 29.00
N VAL A 46 -58.84 -14.15 28.07
CA VAL A 46 -57.82 -13.87 27.03
C VAL A 46 -58.49 -13.88 25.67
N LEU A 47 -58.39 -12.78 24.92
CA LEU A 47 -58.70 -12.76 23.49
C LEU A 47 -57.42 -13.12 22.72
N ALA A 48 -57.40 -14.27 22.04
CA ALA A 48 -56.22 -14.71 21.30
C ALA A 48 -56.19 -14.15 19.86
N GLU A 49 -54.96 -13.98 19.33
CA GLU A 49 -54.60 -13.53 17.97
C GLU A 49 -55.57 -13.97 16.86
N SER A 50 -55.79 -13.10 15.86
CA SER A 50 -56.66 -13.40 14.73
C SER A 50 -55.98 -13.11 13.38
N PRO A 51 -55.37 -14.11 12.71
CA PRO A 51 -54.63 -13.93 11.44
C PRO A 51 -55.52 -13.62 10.21
N THR A 52 -56.80 -13.28 10.40
CA THR A 52 -57.73 -12.86 9.33
C THR A 52 -58.85 -11.98 9.87
N HIS A 53 -59.21 -10.92 9.13
CA HIS A 53 -60.44 -10.14 9.34
C HIS A 53 -61.71 -11.05 9.30
N SER A 54 -62.40 -11.21 10.44
CA SER A 54 -63.64 -12.01 10.57
C SER A 54 -64.83 -11.13 10.94
N SER A 55 -65.38 -10.41 9.94
CA SER A 55 -66.34 -9.28 10.01
C SER A 55 -67.72 -9.51 10.68
N ASP A 56 -67.89 -10.52 11.53
CA ASP A 56 -69.10 -10.84 12.28
C ASP A 56 -68.71 -11.52 13.61
N VAL A 57 -68.08 -10.77 14.51
CA VAL A 57 -68.00 -11.09 15.94
C VAL A 57 -68.85 -10.06 16.70
N LYS A 58 -69.47 -10.53 17.79
CA LYS A 58 -70.14 -9.69 18.79
C LYS A 58 -70.03 -10.42 20.11
N LEU A 59 -68.84 -10.35 20.70
CA LEU A 59 -68.60 -10.86 22.03
C LEU A 59 -69.31 -9.91 23.01
N LYS A 60 -70.19 -10.47 23.84
CA LYS A 60 -70.83 -9.80 24.97
C LYS A 60 -70.46 -10.55 26.23
N ILE A 61 -69.59 -9.94 27.03
CA ILE A 61 -69.15 -10.46 28.32
C ILE A 61 -70.10 -9.90 29.38
N TYR A 62 -70.90 -10.80 29.94
CA TYR A 62 -71.77 -10.51 31.08
C TYR A 62 -71.15 -11.05 32.36
N SER A 63 -71.10 -10.20 33.39
CA SER A 63 -70.89 -10.57 34.80
C SER A 63 -72.17 -10.37 35.61
N ASP A 64 -72.36 -11.16 36.66
CA ASP A 64 -73.35 -10.94 37.73
C ASP A 64 -72.67 -10.28 38.96
N ASP A 65 -73.45 -9.80 39.95
CA ASP A 65 -73.09 -8.88 41.06
C ASP A 65 -71.86 -9.24 41.97
N ASP A 66 -71.14 -10.35 41.73
CA ASP A 66 -70.02 -10.85 42.57
C ASP A 66 -68.80 -11.31 41.70
N LEU A 67 -68.41 -10.57 40.66
CA LEU A 67 -67.32 -10.93 39.72
C LEU A 67 -66.39 -9.76 39.36
N SER A 68 -65.08 -10.03 39.28
CA SER A 68 -64.01 -9.08 38.91
C SER A 68 -63.04 -9.73 37.90
N PRO A 69 -63.26 -9.56 36.59
CA PRO A 69 -62.36 -10.11 35.57
C PRO A 69 -61.16 -9.21 35.30
N HIS A 70 -59.99 -9.83 35.04
CA HIS A 70 -58.93 -9.20 34.23
C HIS A 70 -59.15 -9.64 32.78
N VAL A 71 -59.04 -8.72 31.83
CA VAL A 71 -59.28 -8.99 30.40
C VAL A 71 -58.02 -8.66 29.60
N THR A 72 -57.24 -9.70 29.29
CA THR A 72 -56.08 -9.64 28.39
C THR A 72 -56.53 -9.75 26.93
N VAL A 73 -55.99 -8.90 26.06
CA VAL A 73 -56.14 -8.97 24.61
C VAL A 73 -54.75 -9.14 24.01
N ALA A 74 -54.49 -10.28 23.37
CA ALA A 74 -53.18 -10.58 22.82
C ALA A 74 -52.83 -9.70 21.61
N ASP A 75 -51.53 -9.56 21.36
CA ASP A 75 -50.94 -8.74 20.31
C ASP A 75 -51.52 -9.05 18.91
N GLY A 76 -51.57 -8.04 18.05
CA GLY A 76 -52.12 -8.15 16.69
C GLY A 76 -53.60 -8.53 16.63
N TYR A 77 -54.38 -8.37 17.72
CA TYR A 77 -55.81 -8.66 17.72
C TYR A 77 -56.60 -7.66 16.85
N ASN A 78 -56.78 -8.01 15.58
CA ASN A 78 -57.60 -7.25 14.64
C ASN A 78 -59.06 -7.76 14.66
N GLY A 79 -59.88 -7.16 15.53
CA GLY A 79 -61.18 -7.71 15.97
C GLY A 79 -62.40 -6.79 15.76
N PRO A 80 -63.41 -7.19 14.97
CA PRO A 80 -64.58 -6.35 14.71
C PRO A 80 -65.67 -6.46 15.79
N LYS A 81 -66.10 -5.31 16.33
CA LYS A 81 -67.28 -5.09 17.20
C LYS A 81 -67.40 -5.98 18.45
N THR A 82 -66.35 -6.00 19.26
CA THR A 82 -66.40 -6.46 20.66
C THR A 82 -67.23 -5.49 21.51
N GLU A 83 -68.16 -5.98 22.33
CA GLU A 83 -69.16 -5.15 23.04
C GLU A 83 -69.27 -5.56 24.52
N PHE A 84 -68.45 -4.96 25.39
CA PHE A 84 -68.35 -5.33 26.80
C PHE A 84 -69.58 -4.81 27.60
N ASP A 85 -70.31 -5.72 28.28
CA ASP A 85 -71.61 -5.43 28.92
C ASP A 85 -71.56 -5.87 30.40
N PHE A 86 -70.53 -5.39 31.11
CA PHE A 86 -70.37 -5.62 32.54
C PHE A 86 -71.51 -4.94 33.30
N LYS A 87 -72.09 -5.65 34.27
CA LYS A 87 -73.18 -5.14 35.11
C LYS A 87 -72.73 -5.09 36.55
N LYS A 88 -72.08 -3.97 36.89
CA LYS A 88 -71.49 -3.72 38.21
C LYS A 88 -70.50 -4.82 38.62
N ALA A 89 -69.56 -5.11 37.72
CA ALA A 89 -68.30 -5.62 38.22
C ALA A 89 -67.70 -4.55 39.14
N ALA A 90 -67.13 -4.98 40.27
CA ALA A 90 -66.23 -4.11 41.01
C ALA A 90 -64.85 -4.27 40.38
N ASP A 91 -64.29 -3.17 39.89
CA ASP A 91 -62.89 -3.05 39.45
C ASP A 91 -62.51 -4.10 38.38
N THR A 92 -62.71 -3.75 37.11
CA THR A 92 -62.38 -4.61 35.94
C THR A 92 -61.18 -4.05 35.22
N GLU A 93 -60.12 -4.84 35.18
CA GLU A 93 -58.84 -4.44 34.61
C GLU A 93 -58.74 -4.88 33.14
N PHE A 94 -58.19 -4.00 32.30
CA PHE A 94 -57.96 -4.25 30.88
C PHE A 94 -56.46 -4.23 30.59
N ASP A 95 -56.01 -5.30 29.98
CA ASP A 95 -54.65 -5.61 29.59
C ASP A 95 -54.70 -5.83 28.07
N ILE A 96 -53.99 -5.01 27.30
CA ILE A 96 -54.15 -4.91 25.85
C ILE A 96 -52.74 -4.85 25.27
N GLY A 97 -52.36 -5.88 24.50
CA GLY A 97 -51.08 -5.94 23.81
C GLY A 97 -51.02 -5.07 22.55
N ASP A 98 -49.88 -5.15 21.87
CA ASP A 98 -49.55 -4.21 20.80
C ASP A 98 -50.20 -4.54 19.44
N GLY A 99 -50.35 -3.53 18.59
CA GLY A 99 -50.98 -3.67 17.27
C GLY A 99 -52.46 -4.09 17.30
N VAL A 100 -53.14 -3.92 18.44
CA VAL A 100 -54.54 -4.29 18.64
C VAL A 100 -55.49 -3.25 18.04
N VAL A 101 -56.40 -3.67 17.15
CA VAL A 101 -57.30 -2.77 16.40
C VAL A 101 -58.77 -3.06 16.73
N PHE A 102 -59.43 -2.11 17.38
CA PHE A 102 -60.86 -2.17 17.71
C PHE A 102 -61.73 -1.33 16.77
N GLU A 103 -62.56 -1.99 15.94
CA GLU A 103 -63.52 -1.28 15.07
C GLU A 103 -64.60 -0.49 15.86
N LYS A 104 -64.83 -0.86 17.13
CA LYS A 104 -65.61 -0.11 18.12
C LYS A 104 -65.43 -0.71 19.53
N PHE A 105 -65.25 0.14 20.54
CA PHE A 105 -65.38 -0.20 21.97
C PHE A 105 -66.68 0.44 22.52
N GLU A 106 -67.38 -0.22 23.45
CA GLU A 106 -68.57 0.34 24.15
C GLU A 106 -68.63 -0.21 25.58
N VAL A 107 -68.88 0.68 26.56
CA VAL A 107 -69.18 0.38 27.97
C VAL A 107 -70.52 1.04 28.33
N SER A 108 -71.33 0.44 29.20
CA SER A 108 -72.75 0.83 29.37
C SER A 108 -73.02 1.86 30.48
N GLU A 109 -73.93 2.81 30.22
CA GLU A 109 -74.25 4.01 31.03
C GLU A 109 -74.67 3.80 32.52
N ASP A 110 -74.91 2.56 32.97
CA ASP A 110 -75.53 2.28 34.29
C ASP A 110 -74.50 2.22 35.45
N GLY A 111 -73.20 2.33 35.16
CA GLY A 111 -72.07 2.29 36.11
C GLY A 111 -71.25 3.58 36.17
N LYS A 112 -70.41 3.70 37.20
CA LYS A 112 -69.38 4.75 37.31
C LYS A 112 -68.04 4.01 37.46
N ASP A 113 -67.74 3.26 36.42
CA ASP A 113 -66.79 2.16 36.46
C ASP A 113 -65.55 2.65 35.69
N VAL A 114 -64.39 2.67 36.35
CA VAL A 114 -63.14 3.22 35.79
C VAL A 114 -62.55 2.22 34.80
N VAL A 115 -62.02 2.73 33.68
CA VAL A 115 -61.25 1.93 32.71
C VAL A 115 -59.82 2.47 32.74
N THR A 116 -58.97 1.84 33.55
CA THR A 116 -57.52 2.04 33.47
C THR A 116 -56.99 1.32 32.24
N VAL A 117 -56.02 1.92 31.57
CA VAL A 117 -55.31 1.36 30.41
C VAL A 117 -53.81 1.61 30.63
N GLY A 118 -52.94 0.70 30.19
CA GLY A 118 -51.49 0.77 30.40
C GLY A 118 -50.78 1.79 29.50
N ALA A 119 -49.44 1.67 29.42
CA ALA A 119 -48.63 2.38 28.44
C ALA A 119 -48.88 1.84 27.01
N PHE A 120 -48.79 2.71 26.00
CA PHE A 120 -48.93 2.40 24.58
C PHE A 120 -48.19 3.44 23.74
N ASP A 121 -47.56 3.03 22.64
CA ASP A 121 -46.97 3.96 21.67
C ASP A 121 -48.01 4.60 20.73
N ARG A 122 -49.15 3.93 20.47
CA ARG A 122 -50.20 4.43 19.58
C ARG A 122 -51.60 3.90 19.93
N MET A 123 -52.58 4.79 20.12
CA MET A 123 -53.99 4.43 20.37
C MET A 123 -54.97 5.12 19.42
N GLU A 124 -55.66 4.35 18.56
CA GLU A 124 -56.74 4.87 17.70
C GLU A 124 -58.12 4.84 18.39
N LEU A 125 -58.76 6.00 18.55
CA LEU A 125 -60.10 6.12 19.14
C LEU A 125 -61.07 6.89 18.25
N LYS A 126 -62.10 6.21 17.72
CA LYS A 126 -62.94 6.75 16.63
C LYS A 126 -64.39 7.13 16.98
N GLN A 127 -64.84 6.93 18.24
CA GLN A 127 -65.91 7.69 18.94
C GLN A 127 -66.29 7.05 20.29
N LEU A 128 -65.96 7.68 21.42
CA LEU A 128 -66.47 7.35 22.77
C LEU A 128 -66.53 8.61 23.67
N GLY A 129 -67.26 8.51 24.79
CA GLY A 129 -67.40 9.57 25.78
C GLY A 129 -66.85 9.17 27.15
N TYR A 130 -66.02 10.04 27.72
CA TYR A 130 -65.18 9.87 28.92
C TYR A 130 -64.02 8.87 28.75
N LEU A 131 -62.79 9.40 28.83
CA LEU A 131 -61.53 8.64 28.90
C LEU A 131 -60.62 9.30 29.95
N GLU A 132 -59.95 8.49 30.75
CA GLU A 132 -59.08 8.92 31.84
C GLU A 132 -57.76 8.15 31.68
N LEU A 133 -56.77 8.79 31.06
CA LEU A 133 -55.43 8.25 30.82
C LEU A 133 -54.51 8.76 31.93
N ASP A 134 -53.90 7.83 32.65
CA ASP A 134 -52.94 8.14 33.70
C ASP A 134 -51.53 7.95 33.15
N GLY A 135 -50.71 9.01 33.16
CA GLY A 135 -49.30 8.95 32.79
C GLY A 135 -48.45 8.29 33.86
N ASN A 136 -49.00 8.08 35.07
CA ASN A 136 -48.53 7.06 36.00
C ASN A 136 -48.94 5.66 35.51
N GLY A 137 -48.55 5.34 34.27
CA GLY A 137 -48.46 3.99 33.73
C GLY A 137 -47.33 3.24 34.42
N SER A 138 -47.52 2.96 35.72
CA SER A 138 -46.61 2.17 36.55
C SER A 138 -45.24 2.80 36.89
N ASP A 139 -45.19 4.09 37.28
CA ASP A 139 -44.13 4.89 37.99
C ASP A 139 -42.61 4.65 37.68
N ASP A 140 -41.82 5.73 37.73
CA ASP A 140 -40.37 5.83 37.41
C ASP A 140 -39.79 4.94 36.28
N LEU A 141 -40.48 4.87 35.14
CA LEU A 141 -39.84 5.46 33.96
C LEU A 141 -39.99 6.98 34.05
N LYS A 142 -39.12 7.74 33.36
CA LYS A 142 -39.22 9.21 33.26
C LYS A 142 -40.66 9.63 32.96
N PRO A 143 -41.15 10.78 33.49
CA PRO A 143 -42.51 11.27 33.19
C PRO A 143 -42.68 11.30 31.68
N ALA A 144 -43.62 10.50 31.16
CA ALA A 144 -43.47 9.92 29.84
C ALA A 144 -43.20 10.97 28.75
N ASP A 145 -42.01 10.87 28.15
CA ASP A 145 -41.36 11.90 27.34
C ASP A 145 -42.15 12.24 26.05
N GLU A 146 -43.20 11.48 25.70
CA GLU A 146 -44.16 11.79 24.62
C GLU A 146 -45.49 11.01 24.74
N LEU A 147 -46.64 11.70 24.63
CA LEU A 147 -47.96 11.09 24.39
C LEU A 147 -48.41 11.30 22.94
N ARG A 148 -48.42 10.26 22.10
CA ARG A 148 -48.98 10.32 20.73
C ARG A 148 -50.51 10.11 20.71
N LEU A 149 -51.27 11.02 20.10
CA LEU A 149 -52.74 10.96 19.99
C LEU A 149 -53.25 11.16 18.55
N ASP A 150 -53.83 10.10 17.96
CA ASP A 150 -54.59 10.19 16.69
C ASP A 150 -55.85 11.06 16.87
N VAL A 151 -55.80 12.26 16.30
CA VAL A 151 -56.89 13.24 16.27
C VAL A 151 -57.53 13.41 14.88
N SER A 152 -57.19 12.56 13.90
CA SER A 152 -57.62 12.62 12.49
C SER A 152 -59.14 12.62 12.26
N TRP A 153 -59.90 12.25 13.29
CA TRP A 153 -61.36 12.17 13.30
C TRP A 153 -62.06 13.47 13.75
N LEU A 154 -61.33 14.45 14.32
CA LEU A 154 -61.86 15.77 14.69
C LEU A 154 -62.02 16.67 13.47
N THR A 155 -63.04 17.53 13.43
CA THR A 155 -63.07 18.60 12.42
C THR A 155 -62.12 19.74 12.81
N PRO A 156 -61.65 20.56 11.86
CA PRO A 156 -60.77 21.71 12.15
C PRO A 156 -61.33 22.78 13.10
N ALA A 157 -62.62 22.71 13.45
CA ALA A 157 -63.22 23.58 14.47
C ALA A 157 -63.20 22.97 15.89
N GLU A 158 -63.05 21.65 15.98
CA GLU A 158 -62.94 20.88 17.23
C GLU A 158 -61.47 20.69 17.62
N LEU A 159 -60.59 20.45 16.64
CA LEU A 159 -59.12 20.46 16.84
C LEU A 159 -58.66 21.83 17.36
N ALA A 160 -59.07 22.92 16.72
CA ALA A 160 -58.80 24.29 17.20
C ALA A 160 -59.50 24.65 18.54
N ALA A 161 -60.36 23.78 19.07
CA ALA A 161 -60.89 23.88 20.43
C ALA A 161 -60.07 23.06 21.45
N LEU A 162 -59.53 21.90 21.03
CA LEU A 162 -58.56 21.08 21.78
C LEU A 162 -57.27 21.86 22.05
N GLU A 163 -56.63 22.37 20.99
CA GLU A 163 -55.45 23.25 21.07
C GLU A 163 -55.69 24.43 22.03
N ALA A 164 -56.86 25.06 21.91
CA ALA A 164 -57.26 26.20 22.72
C ALA A 164 -57.62 25.86 24.18
N GLU A 165 -57.68 24.57 24.57
CA GLU A 165 -57.74 24.12 25.96
C GLU A 165 -56.33 23.78 26.49
N LEU A 166 -55.48 23.11 25.70
CA LEU A 166 -54.07 22.83 26.02
C LEU A 166 -53.29 24.12 26.37
N VAL A 167 -53.49 25.18 25.58
CA VAL A 167 -52.92 26.53 25.82
C VAL A 167 -53.39 27.17 27.15
N LYS A 168 -54.53 26.74 27.72
CA LYS A 168 -55.02 27.27 29.01
C LYS A 168 -54.38 26.59 30.21
N GLU A 169 -54.20 25.27 30.13
CA GLU A 169 -53.60 24.47 31.21
C GLU A 169 -52.07 24.61 31.25
N GLY A 170 -51.46 25.01 30.14
CA GLY A 170 -50.13 25.63 30.11
C GLY A 170 -49.17 25.11 29.06
N PHE A 171 -49.65 24.32 28.10
CA PHE A 171 -48.82 23.71 27.06
C PHE A 171 -48.47 24.69 25.95
N VAL A 172 -47.29 24.52 25.35
CA VAL A 172 -46.74 25.32 24.26
C VAL A 172 -46.44 24.40 23.09
N THR A 173 -46.90 24.74 21.88
CA THR A 173 -46.54 24.00 20.67
C THR A 173 -45.31 24.59 20.00
N ASP A 174 -44.52 23.72 19.38
CA ASP A 174 -43.47 24.04 18.42
C ASP A 174 -44.02 24.59 17.10
N GLY A 175 -45.19 24.08 16.69
CA GLY A 175 -45.83 24.33 15.39
C GLY A 175 -45.89 23.10 14.47
N ALA A 176 -45.26 21.98 14.85
CA ALA A 176 -45.20 20.73 14.08
C ALA A 176 -46.21 19.66 14.57
N GLY A 177 -46.85 19.88 15.73
CA GLY A 177 -47.85 18.97 16.31
C GLY A 177 -47.54 18.59 17.75
N THR A 178 -46.30 18.81 18.20
CA THR A 178 -45.87 18.66 19.58
C THR A 178 -46.45 19.77 20.47
N TRP A 179 -46.72 19.42 21.73
CA TRP A 179 -47.12 20.31 22.80
C TRP A 179 -46.35 19.95 24.06
N THR A 180 -45.46 20.83 24.55
CA THR A 180 -44.69 20.62 25.79
C THR A 180 -45.22 21.45 26.95
N ALA A 181 -45.06 20.94 28.17
CA ALA A 181 -45.33 21.68 29.40
C ALA A 181 -44.34 22.84 29.58
N ALA A 182 -44.80 23.96 30.15
CA ALA A 182 -43.99 25.18 30.30
C ALA A 182 -43.23 25.30 31.64
N ASP A 183 -43.13 24.23 32.42
CA ASP A 183 -42.63 24.13 33.81
C ASP A 183 -42.45 22.63 34.13
N ASP A 184 -41.43 22.22 34.92
CA ASP A 184 -41.18 20.81 35.28
C ASP A 184 -42.03 20.26 36.44
N ASP A 185 -42.84 21.10 37.10
CA ASP A 185 -43.84 20.66 38.09
C ASP A 185 -45.03 19.93 37.38
N ASP A 186 -45.11 18.60 37.54
CA ASP A 186 -46.17 17.67 37.09
C ASP A 186 -47.61 18.24 37.14
N ARG A 187 -48.44 17.94 36.12
CA ARG A 187 -49.83 18.44 36.05
C ARG A 187 -50.88 17.45 35.57
N ASP A 188 -51.96 17.38 36.35
CA ASP A 188 -53.29 16.94 35.91
C ASP A 188 -53.83 17.90 34.82
N VAL A 189 -54.01 17.42 33.59
CA VAL A 189 -54.63 18.15 32.47
C VAL A 189 -56.05 17.61 32.23
N GLU A 190 -57.06 18.44 32.46
CA GLU A 190 -58.48 18.05 32.37
C GLU A 190 -59.17 18.66 31.13
N VAL A 191 -58.94 18.11 29.95
CA VAL A 191 -59.49 18.58 28.66
C VAL A 191 -60.96 18.18 28.50
N LYS A 192 -61.84 19.13 28.13
CA LYS A 192 -63.29 18.87 28.10
C LYS A 192 -64.05 19.54 26.96
N LEU A 193 -64.26 18.81 25.86
CA LEU A 193 -64.93 19.33 24.67
C LEU A 193 -66.47 19.11 24.72
N ASP A 194 -67.18 20.12 24.23
CA ASP A 194 -68.62 20.16 23.95
C ASP A 194 -68.68 20.26 22.41
N LEU A 195 -68.86 19.11 21.75
CA LEU A 195 -68.61 18.94 20.31
C LEU A 195 -69.85 19.33 19.50
N ASP A 196 -71.05 18.97 19.98
CA ASP A 196 -72.32 19.32 19.33
C ASP A 196 -72.87 20.71 19.74
N GLY A 197 -72.42 21.24 20.89
CA GLY A 197 -72.72 22.59 21.37
C GLY A 197 -74.04 22.73 22.14
N ASP A 198 -74.66 21.64 22.60
CA ASP A 198 -75.89 21.71 23.41
C ASP A 198 -75.66 22.14 24.88
N GLY A 199 -74.41 22.12 25.36
CA GLY A 199 -74.02 22.48 26.72
C GLY A 199 -73.88 21.30 27.70
N HIS A 200 -73.94 20.07 27.21
CA HIS A 200 -73.37 18.89 27.86
C HIS A 200 -71.87 18.77 27.51
N LYS A 201 -71.27 17.59 27.72
CA LYS A 201 -69.88 17.29 27.38
C LYS A 201 -69.85 15.95 26.70
N ASP A 202 -69.51 15.96 25.42
CA ASP A 202 -69.48 14.76 24.57
C ASP A 202 -68.15 14.02 24.73
N PHE A 203 -67.09 14.77 25.01
CA PHE A 203 -65.72 14.28 25.16
C PHE A 203 -65.07 14.93 26.39
N GLU A 204 -64.55 14.08 27.28
CA GLU A 204 -63.91 14.45 28.53
C GLU A 204 -62.68 13.55 28.62
N LEU A 205 -61.50 14.15 28.45
CA LEU A 205 -60.19 13.49 28.41
C LEU A 205 -59.38 14.04 29.59
N LYS A 206 -58.92 13.13 30.44
CA LYS A 206 -57.91 13.44 31.46
C LYS A 206 -56.58 12.84 31.06
N LEU A 207 -55.54 13.62 31.25
CA LEU A 207 -54.15 13.22 31.18
C LEU A 207 -53.53 13.59 32.54
N HIS A 208 -52.87 12.66 33.20
CA HIS A 208 -52.14 12.91 34.44
C HIS A 208 -50.65 12.72 34.18
N ASN A 209 -49.80 13.66 34.60
CA ASN A 209 -48.33 13.57 34.59
C ASN A 209 -47.72 13.20 33.21
N TRP A 210 -47.86 14.11 32.24
CA TRP A 210 -47.20 14.03 30.91
C TRP A 210 -46.45 15.34 30.62
N GLU A 211 -45.18 15.26 30.22
CA GLU A 211 -44.35 16.45 29.91
C GLU A 211 -44.52 16.93 28.45
N LYS A 212 -44.78 16.01 27.51
CA LYS A 212 -44.95 16.25 26.07
C LYS A 212 -46.16 15.48 25.53
N ILE A 213 -46.92 16.11 24.63
CA ILE A 213 -48.07 15.52 23.94
C ILE A 213 -47.91 15.81 22.43
N VAL A 214 -47.82 14.79 21.60
CA VAL A 214 -47.81 14.92 20.14
C VAL A 214 -49.22 14.63 19.60
N LEU A 215 -49.82 15.64 18.96
CA LEU A 215 -51.08 15.51 18.24
C LEU A 215 -50.78 15.18 16.77
N GLY A 216 -50.38 13.94 16.53
CA GLY A 216 -50.07 13.39 15.21
C GLY A 216 -50.77 12.05 14.98
N ASP A 217 -51.07 11.74 13.72
CA ASP A 217 -51.77 10.52 13.29
C ASP A 217 -50.83 9.49 12.62
N GLY A 218 -49.52 9.74 12.58
CA GLY A 218 -48.59 9.07 11.66
C GLY A 218 -48.74 9.58 10.24
N THR A 219 -49.08 10.88 10.09
CA THR A 219 -48.93 11.64 8.83
C THR A 219 -48.36 13.05 9.09
N THR A 220 -47.58 13.17 10.16
CA THR A 220 -46.77 14.36 10.49
C THR A 220 -45.36 14.09 9.99
N PRO A 221 -44.90 14.74 8.91
CA PRO A 221 -43.57 14.50 8.37
C PRO A 221 -42.49 14.72 9.42
N ASP A 222 -41.50 13.84 9.49
CA ASP A 222 -40.34 13.98 10.38
C ASP A 222 -39.03 14.33 9.65
N TYR A 223 -39.12 14.48 8.32
CA TYR A 223 -38.08 14.93 7.40
C TYR A 223 -37.02 13.88 7.06
N ILE A 224 -37.36 12.58 7.18
CA ILE A 224 -36.58 11.44 6.70
C ILE A 224 -37.47 10.67 5.71
N VAL A 225 -36.91 10.18 4.61
CA VAL A 225 -37.55 9.22 3.70
C VAL A 225 -37.05 7.82 4.04
N GLU A 226 -37.88 7.04 4.75
CA GLU A 226 -37.52 5.70 5.22
C GLU A 226 -37.78 4.62 4.15
N GLY A 227 -36.77 3.78 3.90
CA GLY A 227 -36.86 2.54 3.13
C GLY A 227 -37.45 1.37 3.93
N THR A 228 -37.01 0.14 3.67
CA THR A 228 -37.47 -1.02 4.45
C THR A 228 -36.34 -2.00 4.82
N SER A 229 -36.49 -3.29 4.51
CA SER A 229 -35.51 -4.35 4.77
C SER A 229 -35.51 -5.37 3.62
N GLY A 230 -35.57 -4.86 2.39
CA GLY A 230 -35.21 -5.59 1.18
C GLY A 230 -35.76 -5.04 -0.14
N ASP A 231 -34.86 -4.78 -1.09
CA ASP A 231 -35.06 -4.53 -2.52
C ASP A 231 -36.07 -3.40 -2.83
N ASP A 232 -35.87 -2.21 -2.29
CA ASP A 232 -36.73 -1.03 -2.49
C ASP A 232 -36.30 -0.12 -3.66
N LEU A 233 -37.23 0.74 -4.08
CA LEU A 233 -37.00 1.76 -5.12
C LEU A 233 -37.53 3.10 -4.62
N ILE A 234 -36.62 3.93 -4.14
CA ILE A 234 -36.88 5.26 -3.59
C ILE A 234 -36.69 6.28 -4.71
N ASP A 235 -37.80 6.73 -5.30
CA ASP A 235 -37.87 7.83 -6.27
C ASP A 235 -38.97 8.83 -5.87
N ALA A 236 -39.14 9.94 -6.59
CA ALA A 236 -40.22 10.92 -6.39
C ALA A 236 -41.66 10.38 -6.67
N ALA A 237 -41.85 9.07 -6.71
CA ALA A 237 -43.13 8.36 -6.68
C ALA A 237 -43.16 7.19 -5.66
N TYR A 238 -42.14 7.07 -4.81
CA TYR A 238 -42.12 6.20 -3.63
C TYR A 238 -43.26 6.55 -2.67
N THR A 239 -43.78 5.53 -1.98
CA THR A 239 -44.82 5.65 -0.94
C THR A 239 -44.71 4.48 0.06
N GLY A 240 -43.49 4.00 0.33
CA GLY A 240 -43.24 2.98 1.35
C GLY A 240 -43.14 3.59 2.75
N ASP A 241 -42.59 4.81 2.80
CA ASP A 241 -42.47 5.70 3.94
C ASP A 241 -43.73 5.71 4.85
N PRO A 242 -43.59 5.54 6.18
CA PRO A 242 -44.73 5.39 7.08
C PRO A 242 -45.40 6.72 7.47
N GLU A 243 -44.63 7.81 7.51
CA GLU A 243 -45.04 9.15 7.94
C GLU A 243 -45.54 10.02 6.77
N GLY A 244 -45.16 9.67 5.54
CA GLY A 244 -45.58 10.26 4.29
C GLY A 244 -44.64 11.31 3.69
N ASP A 245 -43.39 11.38 4.15
CA ASP A 245 -42.31 12.16 3.54
C ASP A 245 -42.01 11.64 2.11
N SER A 246 -41.45 12.47 1.24
CA SER A 246 -41.23 12.11 -0.17
C SER A 246 -40.19 12.97 -0.87
N ILE A 247 -39.32 12.30 -1.62
CA ILE A 247 -38.35 12.93 -2.53
C ILE A 247 -39.00 14.04 -3.40
N ASP A 248 -38.30 15.18 -3.55
CA ASP A 248 -38.67 16.32 -4.41
C ASP A 248 -39.99 17.03 -3.96
N ALA A 249 -40.49 16.78 -2.74
CA ALA A 249 -41.79 17.27 -2.27
C ALA A 249 -41.74 18.62 -1.52
N GLY A 250 -40.58 18.98 -0.96
CA GLY A 250 -40.38 20.22 -0.20
C GLY A 250 -41.11 20.23 1.15
N ASP A 251 -41.24 19.06 1.78
CA ASP A 251 -41.77 18.82 3.13
C ASP A 251 -40.74 18.99 4.24
N ASN A 252 -39.43 19.00 3.92
CA ASN A 252 -38.33 19.22 4.87
C ASN A 252 -38.51 20.47 5.78
N LEU A 253 -37.75 20.52 6.88
CA LEU A 253 -37.85 21.59 7.90
C LEU A 253 -37.65 23.03 7.36
N ALA A 254 -36.98 23.20 6.22
CA ALA A 254 -36.73 24.48 5.58
C ALA A 254 -37.75 24.85 4.48
N GLY A 255 -38.52 23.87 3.98
CA GLY A 255 -39.48 24.02 2.88
C GLY A 255 -38.81 24.22 1.52
N ASN A 256 -37.70 23.53 1.30
CA ASN A 256 -37.02 23.34 0.02
C ASN A 256 -36.77 21.86 -0.22
N ASP A 257 -36.26 21.56 -1.41
CA ASP A 257 -36.23 20.23 -1.99
C ASP A 257 -34.93 19.48 -1.59
N ASP A 258 -34.37 19.76 -0.39
CA ASP A 258 -33.16 19.10 0.16
C ASP A 258 -33.59 17.93 1.06
N ASP A 259 -33.34 16.69 0.66
CA ASP A 259 -33.93 15.49 1.26
C ASP A 259 -32.91 14.65 2.05
N LEU A 260 -33.40 13.93 3.08
CA LEU A 260 -32.64 13.00 3.90
C LEU A 260 -33.26 11.60 3.77
N VAL A 261 -32.47 10.61 3.38
CA VAL A 261 -32.93 9.25 3.04
C VAL A 261 -32.18 8.22 3.87
N ASP A 262 -32.90 7.22 4.38
CA ASP A 262 -32.34 6.02 5.03
C ASP A 262 -33.00 4.78 4.39
N ALA A 263 -32.33 4.14 3.43
CA ALA A 263 -32.91 3.05 2.64
C ALA A 263 -32.99 1.73 3.45
N GLY A 264 -32.01 1.51 4.34
CA GLY A 264 -32.07 0.53 5.41
C GLY A 264 -31.22 -0.72 5.15
N SER A 265 -31.76 -1.69 4.41
CA SER A 265 -31.03 -2.92 4.03
C SER A 265 -31.72 -3.67 2.88
N GLY A 266 -31.02 -3.94 1.79
CA GLY A 266 -31.57 -4.61 0.60
C GLY A 266 -30.64 -4.50 -0.60
N ASP A 267 -30.99 -5.02 -1.77
CA ASP A 267 -30.35 -4.56 -3.03
C ASP A 267 -31.16 -3.35 -3.53
N ASP A 268 -30.95 -2.17 -2.94
CA ASP A 268 -31.84 -1.01 -3.02
C ASP A 268 -31.46 -0.02 -4.16
N THR A 269 -32.36 0.93 -4.47
CA THR A 269 -32.12 1.93 -5.51
C THR A 269 -32.75 3.29 -5.16
N VAL A 270 -31.92 4.34 -5.08
CA VAL A 270 -32.30 5.69 -4.63
C VAL A 270 -32.02 6.74 -5.70
N PHE A 271 -32.98 7.63 -5.94
CA PHE A 271 -32.83 8.84 -6.76
C PHE A 271 -33.23 10.06 -5.93
N ALA A 272 -32.27 10.92 -5.54
CA ALA A 272 -32.48 12.02 -4.59
C ALA A 272 -33.04 13.30 -5.24
N GLY A 273 -32.51 13.75 -6.38
CA GLY A 273 -33.28 14.53 -7.36
C GLY A 273 -32.87 15.98 -7.59
N ASN A 274 -33.23 16.94 -6.71
CA ASN A 274 -32.99 18.38 -6.94
C ASN A 274 -32.64 19.17 -5.65
N GLY A 275 -31.92 18.55 -4.71
CA GLY A 275 -31.69 19.15 -3.40
C GLY A 275 -30.25 19.47 -3.06
N ASN A 276 -29.91 19.19 -1.81
CA ASN A 276 -28.57 19.23 -1.24
C ASN A 276 -28.58 18.04 -0.28
N ASP A 277 -28.60 16.85 -0.86
CA ASP A 277 -29.26 15.69 -0.30
C ASP A 277 -28.34 14.89 0.61
N THR A 278 -28.90 14.00 1.43
CA THR A 278 -28.11 13.09 2.26
C THR A 278 -28.73 11.69 2.22
N VAL A 279 -28.00 10.73 1.67
CA VAL A 279 -28.47 9.35 1.50
C VAL A 279 -27.61 8.39 2.32
N TYR A 280 -28.28 7.62 3.17
CA TYR A 280 -27.76 6.42 3.82
C TYR A 280 -28.37 5.22 3.10
N ALA A 281 -27.56 4.43 2.40
CA ALA A 281 -28.04 3.25 1.68
C ALA A 281 -28.21 2.06 2.64
N GLY A 282 -27.13 1.71 3.35
CA GLY A 282 -27.10 0.68 4.38
C GLY A 282 -26.58 -0.66 3.86
N GLY A 283 -26.99 -1.76 4.51
CA GLY A 283 -26.44 -3.09 4.22
C GLY A 283 -27.01 -3.70 2.94
N GLY A 284 -26.29 -3.58 1.81
CA GLY A 284 -26.86 -3.88 0.50
C GLY A 284 -25.93 -4.18 -0.68
N ASN A 285 -26.41 -3.91 -1.89
CA ASN A 285 -25.65 -3.85 -3.15
C ASN A 285 -26.28 -2.72 -3.97
N ASP A 286 -26.05 -1.48 -3.54
CA ASP A 286 -27.02 -0.41 -3.72
C ASP A 286 -26.72 0.49 -4.94
N SER A 287 -27.76 1.20 -5.39
CA SER A 287 -27.66 2.09 -6.55
C SER A 287 -28.23 3.47 -6.23
N VAL A 288 -27.36 4.40 -5.86
CA VAL A 288 -27.72 5.76 -5.43
C VAL A 288 -27.36 6.79 -6.50
N SER A 289 -28.22 7.79 -6.69
CA SER A 289 -28.02 8.93 -7.58
C SER A 289 -28.49 10.22 -6.92
N GLY A 290 -27.59 11.15 -6.62
CA GLY A 290 -27.90 12.51 -6.13
C GLY A 290 -28.65 13.36 -7.17
N ASP A 291 -28.27 13.22 -8.44
CA ASP A 291 -28.78 13.96 -9.61
C ASP A 291 -28.39 15.46 -9.64
N ALA A 292 -28.78 16.32 -8.68
CA ALA A 292 -28.65 17.79 -8.86
C ALA A 292 -28.61 18.72 -7.62
N GLY A 293 -27.60 18.57 -6.77
CA GLY A 293 -27.07 19.67 -5.94
C GLY A 293 -25.75 19.31 -5.29
N ASN A 294 -25.43 19.81 -4.08
CA ASN A 294 -24.25 19.29 -3.35
C ASN A 294 -24.69 18.22 -2.35
N ASP A 295 -24.41 16.97 -2.68
CA ASP A 295 -25.02 15.80 -2.03
C ASP A 295 -24.01 15.02 -1.18
N VAL A 296 -24.52 14.28 -0.19
CA VAL A 296 -23.74 13.38 0.67
C VAL A 296 -24.29 11.97 0.57
N ILE A 297 -23.47 10.99 0.18
CA ILE A 297 -23.89 9.61 -0.06
C ILE A 297 -22.99 8.66 0.73
N TYR A 298 -23.62 7.74 1.46
CA TYR A 298 -23.00 6.59 2.10
C TYR A 298 -23.57 5.30 1.51
N GLY A 299 -22.69 4.35 1.14
CA GLY A 299 -23.03 2.95 0.96
C GLY A 299 -23.32 2.32 2.32
N ASP A 300 -22.27 1.78 2.97
CA ASP A 300 -22.31 1.05 4.26
C ASP A 300 -23.27 1.60 5.35
N GLN A 301 -23.20 2.90 5.65
CA GLN A 301 -23.90 3.47 6.82
C GLN A 301 -25.43 3.53 6.70
N SER A 302 -26.12 3.09 7.76
CA SER A 302 -27.51 3.45 8.08
C SER A 302 -27.59 4.66 9.02
N LEU A 303 -28.72 5.38 9.01
CA LEU A 303 -28.89 6.63 9.77
C LEU A 303 -28.77 6.44 11.30
N GLY A 304 -27.66 6.91 11.86
CA GLY A 304 -27.42 6.94 13.31
C GLY A 304 -26.33 5.99 13.81
N GLU A 305 -25.74 5.18 12.93
CA GLU A 305 -24.47 4.48 13.21
C GLU A 305 -23.32 5.49 13.44
N ALA A 306 -22.23 5.05 14.10
CA ALA A 306 -21.12 5.93 14.48
C ALA A 306 -19.75 5.42 13.98
N ASP A 307 -19.21 6.14 12.99
CA ASP A 307 -17.82 6.10 12.49
C ASP A 307 -17.13 4.73 12.41
N GLY A 308 -17.87 3.71 11.96
CA GLY A 308 -17.38 2.40 11.49
C GLY A 308 -16.59 1.56 12.50
N ASN A 309 -16.54 1.94 13.78
CA ASN A 309 -15.51 1.40 14.69
C ASN A 309 -15.89 1.37 16.18
N GLY A 310 -17.10 0.89 16.50
CA GLY A 310 -17.51 0.71 17.90
C GLY A 310 -18.66 -0.28 18.11
N ALA A 311 -18.42 -1.34 18.88
CA ALA A 311 -19.51 -2.13 19.46
C ALA A 311 -20.24 -1.28 20.51
N VAL A 312 -21.57 -1.15 20.39
CA VAL A 312 -22.40 -0.30 21.26
C VAL A 312 -22.44 -0.89 22.67
N ARG A 313 -22.26 -0.06 23.70
CA ARG A 313 -22.40 -0.48 25.11
C ARG A 313 -23.85 -0.34 25.55
N GLU A 314 -24.39 -1.39 26.17
CA GLU A 314 -25.75 -1.42 26.72
C GLU A 314 -25.77 -2.00 28.15
N SER A 315 -26.84 -1.69 28.90
CA SER A 315 -27.10 -2.15 30.25
C SER A 315 -28.41 -2.96 30.38
N PHE A 316 -28.41 -3.97 31.25
CA PHE A 316 -29.62 -4.60 31.78
C PHE A 316 -29.76 -4.26 33.26
N GLU A 317 -30.88 -3.69 33.66
CA GLU A 317 -31.06 -2.91 34.90
C GLU A 317 -32.21 -3.48 35.75
N TRP A 318 -32.03 -3.56 37.08
CA TRP A 318 -32.96 -4.27 37.97
C TRP A 318 -34.07 -3.41 38.56
N ASP A 319 -33.90 -2.09 38.61
CA ASP A 319 -34.91 -1.10 38.99
C ASP A 319 -35.98 -0.91 37.90
N LEU A 320 -35.60 -1.11 36.64
CA LEU A 320 -36.48 -1.24 35.47
C LEU A 320 -37.23 -2.60 35.40
N ALA A 321 -37.20 -3.41 36.46
CA ALA A 321 -38.02 -4.62 36.56
C ALA A 321 -39.51 -4.29 36.83
N PRO A 322 -40.48 -5.05 36.29
CA PRO A 322 -41.89 -4.81 36.56
C PRO A 322 -42.27 -5.01 38.04
N ASP A 323 -42.91 -4.01 38.66
CA ASP A 323 -43.37 -4.12 40.05
C ASP A 323 -44.58 -5.09 40.17
N PRO A 324 -44.59 -6.00 41.16
CA PRO A 324 -45.64 -7.00 41.33
C PRO A 324 -46.70 -6.66 42.41
N ASN A 325 -46.69 -5.46 43.01
CA ASN A 325 -47.67 -5.05 44.03
C ASN A 325 -48.24 -3.62 43.88
N GLY A 326 -47.61 -2.74 43.11
CA GLY A 326 -48.02 -1.37 42.84
C GLY A 326 -47.69 -0.93 41.41
N PRO A 327 -47.61 0.39 41.15
CA PRO A 327 -46.78 0.91 40.08
C PRO A 327 -45.29 0.70 40.44
N ALA A 328 -44.36 0.93 39.50
CA ALA A 328 -42.92 0.80 39.73
C ALA A 328 -42.33 2.10 40.38
N PRO A 329 -41.03 2.47 40.24
CA PRO A 329 -39.92 1.54 39.95
C PRO A 329 -40.00 0.43 41.00
N ILE A 330 -39.51 -0.78 40.72
CA ILE A 330 -39.80 -1.91 41.60
C ILE A 330 -39.43 -1.61 43.07
N ASP A 331 -40.40 -1.76 43.99
CA ASP A 331 -40.25 -1.23 45.36
C ASP A 331 -39.25 -2.09 46.15
N ASN A 332 -38.60 -1.52 47.17
CA ASN A 332 -37.53 -2.24 47.88
C ASN A 332 -38.09 -3.41 48.71
N GLY A 333 -37.80 -4.63 48.25
CA GLY A 333 -38.30 -5.89 48.79
C GLY A 333 -39.30 -6.60 47.88
N ASP A 334 -39.57 -6.08 46.68
CA ASP A 334 -40.58 -6.62 45.79
C ASP A 334 -40.09 -7.68 44.80
N LYS A 335 -41.00 -8.54 44.38
CA LYS A 335 -40.66 -9.88 43.90
C LYS A 335 -40.42 -9.97 42.41
N ILE A 336 -39.17 -9.83 42.02
CA ILE A 336 -38.69 -10.21 40.69
C ILE A 336 -38.99 -11.71 40.46
N THR A 337 -39.82 -12.03 39.45
CA THR A 337 -40.17 -13.42 39.07
C THR A 337 -39.62 -13.86 37.71
N GLY A 338 -39.14 -12.93 36.89
CA GLY A 338 -38.70 -13.12 35.51
C GLY A 338 -39.35 -12.09 34.60
N PHE A 339 -38.56 -11.41 33.76
CA PHE A 339 -39.00 -10.37 32.82
C PHE A 339 -38.07 -10.32 31.61
N THR A 340 -38.44 -9.58 30.57
CA THR A 340 -37.54 -9.18 29.49
C THR A 340 -37.43 -7.66 29.53
N GLN A 341 -36.22 -7.14 29.37
CA GLN A 341 -35.95 -5.74 29.08
C GLN A 341 -35.41 -5.69 27.65
N ASN A 342 -35.90 -4.74 26.85
CA ASN A 342 -35.17 -4.34 25.64
C ASN A 342 -34.14 -3.29 26.05
N THR A 343 -32.89 -3.46 25.64
CA THR A 343 -31.75 -2.63 26.06
C THR A 343 -31.28 -1.68 24.96
N GLY A 344 -32.09 -1.53 23.90
CA GLY A 344 -31.68 -1.04 22.58
C GLY A 344 -31.70 -2.18 21.57
N SER A 345 -30.51 -2.62 21.16
CA SER A 345 -30.30 -3.61 20.11
C SER A 345 -30.58 -5.06 20.54
N VAL A 346 -30.80 -5.31 21.84
CA VAL A 346 -30.94 -6.65 22.42
C VAL A 346 -32.15 -6.79 23.36
N ASP A 347 -32.87 -7.89 23.24
CA ASP A 347 -33.84 -8.36 24.24
C ASP A 347 -33.14 -9.23 25.28
N VAL A 348 -33.01 -8.75 26.52
CA VAL A 348 -32.41 -9.48 27.64
C VAL A 348 -33.50 -10.06 28.53
N THR A 349 -33.68 -11.39 28.48
CA THR A 349 -34.68 -12.08 29.32
C THR A 349 -34.07 -12.65 30.60
N PHE A 350 -34.45 -12.12 31.75
CA PHE A 350 -34.19 -12.71 33.05
C PHE A 350 -35.18 -13.84 33.40
N SER A 351 -34.69 -14.93 33.99
CA SER A 351 -35.53 -16.07 34.37
C SER A 351 -35.03 -16.89 35.56
N ILE A 352 -35.93 -17.22 36.49
CA ILE A 352 -35.66 -18.10 37.63
C ILE A 352 -35.84 -19.57 37.21
N VAL A 353 -34.79 -20.12 36.58
CA VAL A 353 -34.75 -21.51 36.05
C VAL A 353 -35.08 -22.57 37.10
N SER A 354 -34.60 -22.41 38.34
CA SER A 354 -35.03 -23.26 39.45
C SER A 354 -34.80 -22.60 40.81
N SER A 355 -35.64 -22.91 41.80
CA SER A 355 -35.45 -22.41 43.17
C SER A 355 -35.90 -23.42 44.23
N SER A 356 -35.22 -23.42 45.38
CA SER A 356 -35.56 -24.25 46.53
C SER A 356 -36.66 -23.61 47.36
N THR A 357 -37.60 -24.41 47.89
CA THR A 357 -38.77 -23.87 48.60
C THR A 357 -38.41 -22.98 49.79
N GLY A 358 -38.72 -21.69 49.67
CA GLY A 358 -38.49 -20.64 50.66
C GLY A 358 -37.11 -19.99 50.62
N VAL A 359 -36.41 -20.08 49.47
CA VAL A 359 -35.49 -19.02 49.00
C VAL A 359 -36.36 -17.82 48.58
N GLN A 360 -35.88 -16.60 48.80
CA GLN A 360 -36.52 -15.37 48.32
C GLN A 360 -35.78 -14.81 47.09
N HIS A 361 -36.50 -14.02 46.30
CA HIS A 361 -36.05 -13.33 45.10
C HIS A 361 -36.78 -11.98 45.12
N GLU A 362 -36.06 -10.93 45.47
CA GLU A 362 -36.62 -9.62 45.82
C GLU A 362 -35.69 -8.53 45.24
N PHE A 363 -36.21 -7.36 44.86
CA PHE A 363 -35.38 -6.21 44.48
C PHE A 363 -34.83 -5.51 45.73
N GLU A 364 -33.59 -5.02 45.67
CA GLU A 364 -33.01 -4.21 46.74
C GLU A 364 -32.35 -2.94 46.19
N ASN A 365 -32.82 -1.78 46.66
CA ASN A 365 -32.24 -0.48 46.35
C ASN A 365 -31.24 0.03 47.41
N THR A 366 -30.56 -0.89 48.08
CA THR A 366 -29.56 -0.57 49.10
C THR A 366 -28.19 -0.32 48.46
N ASP A 367 -27.44 0.70 48.92
CA ASP A 367 -26.14 1.09 48.36
C ASP A 367 -25.25 -0.15 48.12
N GLN A 368 -24.90 -0.45 46.86
CA GLN A 368 -24.13 -1.62 46.43
C GLN A 368 -22.64 -1.32 46.31
N ASN A 369 -21.83 -2.37 46.10
CA ASN A 369 -20.47 -2.17 45.61
C ASN A 369 -20.44 -2.38 44.10
N VAL A 370 -20.24 -1.29 43.35
CA VAL A 370 -20.09 -1.28 41.88
C VAL A 370 -18.63 -1.15 41.41
N THR A 371 -17.68 -1.05 42.34
CA THR A 371 -16.27 -0.67 42.05
C THR A 371 -15.62 -1.49 40.91
N GLY A 372 -15.38 -0.88 39.76
CA GLY A 372 -14.65 -1.50 38.65
C GLY A 372 -15.45 -2.53 37.86
N ILE A 373 -16.79 -2.43 37.85
CA ILE A 373 -17.60 -2.83 36.69
C ILE A 373 -17.14 -1.98 35.48
N ASN A 374 -17.20 -2.53 34.27
CA ASN A 374 -17.06 -1.76 33.04
C ASN A 374 -18.45 -1.38 32.51
N SER A 375 -18.78 -0.09 32.49
CA SER A 375 -19.99 0.48 31.90
C SER A 375 -19.70 1.37 30.69
N GLY A 376 -18.48 1.33 30.15
CA GLY A 376 -18.09 2.22 29.04
C GLY A 376 -18.23 3.70 29.43
N THR A 377 -19.22 4.37 28.82
CA THR A 377 -19.62 5.76 29.06
C THR A 377 -20.80 5.92 30.03
N GLU A 378 -21.54 4.84 30.32
CA GLU A 378 -22.79 4.86 31.10
C GLU A 378 -22.53 5.07 32.61
N THR A 379 -23.51 5.70 33.27
CA THR A 379 -23.52 5.91 34.72
C THR A 379 -24.11 4.71 35.44
N ILE A 380 -23.26 3.90 36.07
CA ILE A 380 -23.70 2.78 36.92
C ILE A 380 -24.47 3.33 38.12
N ASP A 381 -25.71 2.87 38.33
CA ASP A 381 -26.40 3.05 39.61
C ASP A 381 -25.82 2.11 40.68
N ASP A 382 -25.61 2.62 41.89
CA ASP A 382 -25.30 1.79 43.06
C ASP A 382 -26.51 1.55 43.98
N ASN A 383 -27.72 1.94 43.57
CA ASN A 383 -29.00 1.66 44.21
C ASN A 383 -29.92 0.71 43.40
N SER A 384 -29.40 -0.08 42.45
CA SER A 384 -30.13 -1.13 41.73
C SER A 384 -29.52 -2.53 41.97
N SER A 385 -30.33 -3.51 42.39
CA SER A 385 -29.90 -4.92 42.45
C SER A 385 -31.00 -5.97 42.59
N PHE A 386 -30.78 -7.16 42.00
CA PHE A 386 -31.51 -8.39 42.31
C PHE A 386 -30.97 -9.08 43.57
N SER A 387 -31.76 -9.12 44.63
CA SER A 387 -31.46 -9.82 45.88
C SER A 387 -31.97 -11.27 45.90
N SER A 388 -31.21 -12.14 46.56
CA SER A 388 -31.61 -13.53 46.80
C SER A 388 -31.17 -14.09 48.16
N GLU A 389 -32.09 -14.12 49.13
CA GLU A 389 -31.88 -14.87 50.38
C GLU A 389 -32.08 -16.38 50.20
N THR A 390 -31.02 -17.18 50.44
CA THR A 390 -31.18 -18.65 50.44
C THR A 390 -31.91 -19.20 51.66
N GLY A 391 -31.83 -18.56 52.83
CA GLY A 391 -32.63 -18.89 54.02
C GLY A 391 -32.38 -20.27 54.68
N GLY A 392 -31.36 -21.05 54.26
CA GLY A 392 -31.15 -22.38 54.85
C GLY A 392 -30.19 -23.35 54.14
N ASN A 393 -29.48 -24.13 54.96
CA ASN A 393 -28.44 -25.07 54.56
C ASN A 393 -28.88 -26.09 53.49
N GLY A 394 -28.14 -26.15 52.38
CA GLY A 394 -28.38 -27.10 51.29
C GLY A 394 -29.50 -26.67 50.33
N ARG A 395 -29.97 -25.43 50.42
CA ARG A 395 -30.78 -24.79 49.38
C ARG A 395 -29.90 -24.25 48.26
N LEU A 396 -30.50 -24.19 47.08
CA LEU A 396 -29.92 -23.73 45.82
C LEU A 396 -31.04 -23.05 45.01
N ALA A 397 -30.69 -22.00 44.29
CA ALA A 397 -31.47 -21.44 43.20
C ALA A 397 -30.58 -21.26 41.96
N THR A 398 -31.20 -21.00 40.83
CA THR A 398 -30.54 -20.85 39.54
C THR A 398 -31.30 -19.85 38.69
N TYR A 399 -30.58 -18.84 38.25
CA TYR A 399 -31.04 -17.72 37.43
C TYR A 399 -30.38 -17.79 36.07
N GLN A 400 -31.01 -17.18 35.09
CA GLN A 400 -30.54 -17.14 33.71
C GLN A 400 -30.85 -15.77 33.12
N LEU A 401 -29.92 -15.26 32.33
CA LEU A 401 -30.14 -14.18 31.37
C LEU A 401 -29.89 -14.80 29.99
N ASP A 402 -30.87 -14.72 29.08
CA ASP A 402 -30.70 -15.04 27.66
C ASP A 402 -30.74 -13.74 26.85
N PHE A 403 -29.76 -13.55 25.96
CA PHE A 403 -29.65 -12.39 25.06
C PHE A 403 -30.23 -12.75 23.69
N LYS A 404 -31.08 -11.90 23.12
CA LYS A 404 -31.89 -12.20 21.92
C LYS A 404 -31.98 -11.02 20.96
N THR A 405 -32.25 -11.31 19.69
CA THR A 405 -32.65 -10.30 18.71
C THR A 405 -34.07 -9.82 19.05
N PRO A 406 -34.33 -8.50 19.16
CA PRO A 406 -35.60 -7.92 19.62
C PRO A 406 -36.84 -8.54 18.96
N GLY A 407 -37.86 -8.83 19.78
CA GLY A 407 -39.13 -9.41 19.31
C GLY A 407 -39.06 -10.87 18.82
N THR A 408 -37.89 -11.52 18.86
CA THR A 408 -37.70 -12.89 18.33
C THR A 408 -37.40 -13.95 19.40
N SER A 409 -37.30 -15.21 18.97
CA SER A 409 -36.72 -16.31 19.75
C SER A 409 -35.26 -16.63 19.39
N ASN A 410 -34.61 -15.81 18.56
CA ASN A 410 -33.22 -16.01 18.14
C ASN A 410 -32.28 -15.45 19.22
N ALA A 411 -31.05 -15.96 19.28
CA ALA A 411 -30.05 -15.44 20.20
C ALA A 411 -29.25 -14.30 19.53
N SER A 412 -29.09 -13.17 20.21
CA SER A 412 -28.14 -12.11 19.86
C SER A 412 -26.94 -12.23 20.81
N PRO A 413 -25.74 -12.65 20.36
CA PRO A 413 -24.60 -12.84 21.25
C PRO A 413 -23.88 -11.51 21.57
N VAL A 414 -23.66 -11.24 22.86
CA VAL A 414 -23.02 -10.00 23.35
C VAL A 414 -21.60 -10.24 23.89
N GLU A 415 -20.76 -9.20 23.92
CA GLU A 415 -19.36 -9.28 24.35
C GLU A 415 -19.05 -8.45 25.61
N ASN A 416 -17.85 -8.64 26.17
CA ASN A 416 -17.28 -7.91 27.32
C ASN A 416 -18.24 -7.66 28.50
N VAL A 417 -19.02 -8.69 28.87
CA VAL A 417 -20.06 -8.58 29.91
C VAL A 417 -19.41 -8.33 31.28
N SER A 418 -19.90 -7.33 32.02
CA SER A 418 -19.37 -6.92 33.32
C SER A 418 -20.47 -6.58 34.33
N PHE A 419 -20.39 -7.17 35.52
CA PHE A 419 -21.30 -6.90 36.65
C PHE A 419 -20.69 -7.36 37.97
N ARG A 420 -21.33 -7.05 39.11
CA ARG A 420 -20.92 -7.55 40.44
C ARG A 420 -21.98 -8.41 41.10
N ILE A 421 -21.50 -9.27 41.99
CA ILE A 421 -22.33 -10.02 42.92
C ILE A 421 -21.81 -9.79 44.34
N ASN A 422 -22.67 -9.21 45.18
CA ASN A 422 -22.43 -8.75 46.55
C ASN A 422 -23.05 -9.73 47.58
N ASP A 423 -22.88 -9.46 48.88
CA ASP A 423 -23.27 -10.32 50.03
C ASP A 423 -22.98 -11.84 49.92
N ILE A 424 -21.84 -12.27 49.36
CA ILE A 424 -21.49 -13.72 49.34
C ILE A 424 -20.91 -14.16 50.71
N ASP A 425 -21.66 -13.96 51.80
CA ASP A 425 -21.20 -14.04 53.18
C ASP A 425 -21.51 -15.37 53.90
N GLY A 426 -21.44 -15.42 55.24
CA GLY A 426 -22.17 -16.40 56.05
C GLY A 426 -21.83 -17.88 55.82
N SER A 427 -22.49 -18.53 54.86
CA SER A 427 -22.12 -19.84 54.28
C SER A 427 -22.53 -19.98 52.80
N GLY A 428 -22.64 -18.87 52.08
CA GLY A 428 -23.00 -18.81 50.66
C GLY A 428 -21.89 -19.24 49.72
N PHE A 429 -22.29 -19.58 48.50
CA PHE A 429 -21.45 -19.64 47.31
C PHE A 429 -22.28 -19.25 46.09
N VAL A 430 -21.60 -18.69 45.09
CA VAL A 430 -22.14 -18.41 43.77
C VAL A 430 -21.33 -19.18 42.73
N ARG A 431 -22.00 -19.62 41.66
CA ARG A 431 -21.32 -19.95 40.40
C ARG A 431 -21.88 -19.10 39.27
N VAL A 432 -21.05 -18.73 38.32
CA VAL A 432 -21.45 -18.06 37.08
C VAL A 432 -20.93 -18.88 35.91
N PHE A 433 -21.80 -19.21 34.97
CA PHE A 433 -21.48 -19.90 33.72
C PHE A 433 -21.97 -19.06 32.55
N ALA A 434 -21.20 -18.99 31.47
CA ALA A 434 -21.61 -18.34 30.22
C ALA A 434 -21.63 -19.36 29.07
N TYR A 435 -22.46 -19.12 28.06
CA TYR A 435 -22.63 -20.00 26.90
C TYR A 435 -22.75 -19.22 25.60
N ASP A 436 -22.17 -19.77 24.52
CA ASP A 436 -22.34 -19.26 23.16
C ASP A 436 -23.73 -19.65 22.58
N ALA A 437 -24.05 -19.14 21.39
CA ALA A 437 -25.31 -19.45 20.69
C ALA A 437 -25.48 -20.94 20.34
N ALA A 438 -24.38 -21.71 20.24
CA ALA A 438 -24.40 -23.15 20.03
C ALA A 438 -24.53 -23.96 21.33
N GLY A 439 -24.47 -23.31 22.50
CA GLY A 439 -24.56 -23.92 23.83
C GLY A 439 -23.24 -24.49 24.37
N ASN A 440 -22.08 -24.12 23.79
CA ASN A 440 -20.78 -24.42 24.38
C ASN A 440 -20.48 -23.43 25.53
N PRO A 441 -19.82 -23.86 26.62
CA PRO A 441 -19.51 -22.97 27.74
C PRO A 441 -18.26 -22.11 27.47
N ILE A 442 -18.31 -20.86 27.94
CA ILE A 442 -17.29 -19.80 27.75
C ILE A 442 -16.48 -19.60 29.05
N GLU A 443 -15.23 -19.13 28.94
CA GLU A 443 -14.40 -18.75 30.10
C GLU A 443 -15.02 -17.57 30.87
N VAL A 444 -15.13 -17.72 32.19
CA VAL A 444 -15.63 -16.68 33.10
C VAL A 444 -14.51 -16.28 34.07
N GLU A 445 -14.12 -15.01 34.04
CA GLU A 445 -13.18 -14.44 35.00
C GLU A 445 -13.94 -13.85 36.20
N LEU A 446 -13.50 -14.25 37.40
CA LEU A 446 -14.04 -13.73 38.67
C LEU A 446 -12.93 -13.06 39.48
N THR A 447 -13.11 -11.79 39.85
CA THR A 447 -12.20 -11.04 40.74
C THR A 447 -12.86 -10.80 42.09
N ALA A 448 -12.42 -11.54 43.12
CA ALA A 448 -13.13 -11.70 44.38
C ALA A 448 -12.48 -11.01 45.60
N GLY A 449 -13.31 -10.53 46.52
CA GLY A 449 -12.92 -9.96 47.81
C GLY A 449 -12.15 -10.92 48.73
N ALA A 450 -11.41 -10.39 49.72
CA ALA A 450 -10.44 -11.21 50.46
C ALA A 450 -11.09 -12.21 51.44
N ASN A 451 -12.40 -12.13 51.71
CA ASN A 451 -13.15 -13.16 52.43
C ASN A 451 -13.77 -14.24 51.52
N LEU A 452 -13.63 -14.14 50.19
CA LEU A 452 -14.09 -15.16 49.23
C LEU A 452 -12.97 -16.11 48.78
N THR A 453 -13.33 -17.33 48.42
CA THR A 453 -12.42 -18.34 47.86
C THR A 453 -12.88 -18.69 46.46
N LEU A 454 -12.04 -18.42 45.47
CA LEU A 454 -12.29 -18.80 44.08
C LEU A 454 -11.91 -20.26 43.81
N SER A 455 -12.67 -20.89 42.93
CA SER A 455 -12.44 -22.23 42.41
C SER A 455 -13.10 -22.39 41.04
N ASN A 456 -12.79 -23.48 40.36
CA ASN A 456 -13.32 -23.86 39.05
C ASN A 456 -14.09 -25.19 39.21
N SER A 457 -15.26 -25.32 38.58
CA SER A 457 -16.20 -26.43 38.78
C SER A 457 -16.65 -27.14 37.50
N ASP A 458 -16.59 -26.50 36.33
CA ASP A 458 -16.96 -27.05 35.03
C ASP A 458 -15.79 -27.61 34.20
N ALA A 459 -14.55 -27.22 34.51
CA ALA A 459 -13.30 -27.50 33.79
C ALA A 459 -13.14 -26.79 32.42
N VAL A 460 -13.87 -25.71 32.17
CA VAL A 460 -13.46 -24.63 31.24
C VAL A 460 -12.29 -23.86 31.89
N PRO A 461 -11.48 -23.08 31.16
CA PRO A 461 -10.64 -22.04 31.74
C PRO A 461 -11.44 -21.03 32.61
N GLY A 462 -10.74 -20.15 33.33
CA GLY A 462 -11.37 -19.24 34.31
C GLY A 462 -11.63 -19.85 35.69
N ALA A 463 -12.44 -19.16 36.50
CA ALA A 463 -12.71 -19.53 37.89
C ALA A 463 -14.18 -19.29 38.28
N ASP A 464 -15.07 -20.11 37.71
CA ASP A 464 -16.54 -20.04 37.79
C ASP A 464 -17.20 -19.88 39.18
N THR A 465 -16.52 -20.23 40.29
CA THR A 465 -17.15 -20.42 41.61
C THR A 465 -16.50 -19.56 42.69
N ALA A 466 -17.27 -18.65 43.28
CA ALA A 466 -16.90 -17.89 44.48
C ALA A 466 -17.61 -18.45 45.72
N ALA A 467 -16.84 -18.85 46.75
CA ALA A 467 -17.38 -19.43 47.98
C ALA A 467 -16.90 -18.70 49.25
N SER A 468 -17.83 -18.42 50.17
CA SER A 468 -17.54 -17.66 51.38
C SER A 468 -16.61 -18.37 52.35
N LYS A 469 -15.66 -17.64 52.96
CA LYS A 469 -14.91 -18.11 54.15
C LYS A 469 -15.73 -17.99 55.44
N GLY A 470 -16.89 -17.34 55.37
CA GLY A 470 -17.86 -17.19 56.45
C GLY A 470 -17.54 -16.06 57.43
N GLY A 471 -18.58 -15.36 57.83
CA GLY A 471 -18.60 -14.17 58.68
C GLY A 471 -19.91 -13.44 58.44
N TYR A 472 -20.03 -12.18 58.87
CA TYR A 472 -21.02 -11.26 58.29
C TYR A 472 -20.48 -9.83 58.24
N LEU A 473 -20.85 -9.06 57.20
CA LEU A 473 -20.52 -7.63 56.99
C LEU A 473 -21.73 -6.92 56.34
N PRO A 474 -21.69 -5.61 56.05
CA PRO A 474 -22.68 -4.97 55.18
C PRO A 474 -22.59 -5.49 53.75
N ASP A 475 -23.66 -5.33 53.00
CA ASP A 475 -23.97 -6.07 51.78
C ASP A 475 -23.02 -5.63 50.64
N ASN A 476 -22.77 -4.31 50.54
CA ASN A 476 -21.71 -3.69 49.74
C ASN A 476 -20.26 -3.92 50.22
N SER A 477 -20.01 -4.89 51.09
CA SER A 477 -18.64 -5.17 51.50
C SER A 477 -17.84 -5.78 50.35
N ALA A 478 -16.91 -5.00 49.80
CA ALA A 478 -15.90 -5.44 48.83
C ALA A 478 -15.07 -6.67 49.28
N GLU A 479 -15.17 -7.11 50.53
CA GLU A 479 -14.57 -8.35 51.04
C GLU A 479 -15.38 -9.62 50.72
N TYR A 480 -16.70 -9.49 50.52
CA TYR A 480 -17.64 -10.55 50.12
C TYR A 480 -18.28 -10.31 48.74
N SER A 481 -17.80 -9.30 48.01
CA SER A 481 -18.17 -9.01 46.62
C SER A 481 -17.25 -9.74 45.63
N VAL A 482 -17.78 -10.07 44.45
CA VAL A 482 -17.02 -10.54 43.28
C VAL A 482 -17.39 -9.70 42.05
N LEU A 483 -16.39 -9.31 41.27
CA LEU A 483 -16.56 -8.77 39.92
C LEU A 483 -16.57 -9.94 38.94
N VAL A 484 -17.54 -9.93 38.04
CA VAL A 484 -17.67 -10.86 36.92
C VAL A 484 -17.19 -10.16 35.64
N SER A 485 -16.43 -10.88 34.82
CA SER A 485 -16.01 -10.43 33.49
C SER A 485 -16.05 -11.62 32.52
N ILE A 486 -16.69 -11.44 31.37
CA ILE A 486 -16.92 -12.50 30.38
C ILE A 486 -16.64 -11.91 28.98
N PRO A 487 -15.56 -12.32 28.28
CA PRO A 487 -15.21 -11.71 27.00
C PRO A 487 -16.27 -11.90 25.90
N GLY A 488 -16.93 -13.06 25.85
CA GLY A 488 -17.92 -13.39 24.82
C GLY A 488 -17.39 -14.25 23.67
N PRO A 489 -18.17 -14.41 22.59
CA PRO A 489 -19.56 -13.94 22.42
C PRO A 489 -20.58 -14.75 23.23
N VAL A 490 -21.35 -14.08 24.09
CA VAL A 490 -22.27 -14.65 25.10
C VAL A 490 -23.72 -14.58 24.61
N ALA A 491 -24.37 -15.73 24.41
CA ALA A 491 -25.81 -15.81 24.17
C ALA A 491 -26.61 -16.06 25.46
N LYS A 492 -25.96 -16.48 26.56
CA LYS A 492 -26.61 -16.75 27.85
C LYS A 492 -25.65 -16.80 29.03
N ILE A 493 -26.11 -16.27 30.16
CA ILE A 493 -25.46 -16.37 31.47
C ILE A 493 -26.36 -17.18 32.42
N VAL A 494 -25.75 -18.01 33.27
CA VAL A 494 -26.43 -18.81 34.30
C VAL A 494 -25.77 -18.61 35.66
N ILE A 495 -26.50 -18.05 36.62
CA ILE A 495 -26.03 -17.77 37.98
C ILE A 495 -26.63 -18.77 38.97
N GLN A 496 -25.81 -19.43 39.79
CA GLN A 496 -26.24 -20.39 40.82
C GLN A 496 -25.91 -19.89 42.23
N HIS A 497 -26.89 -19.34 42.96
CA HIS A 497 -26.75 -19.06 44.39
C HIS A 497 -27.11 -20.31 45.23
N GLY A 498 -26.23 -20.75 46.12
CA GLY A 498 -26.54 -21.79 47.11
C GLY A 498 -25.78 -21.66 48.43
N GLN A 499 -26.24 -22.40 49.45
CA GLN A 499 -25.72 -22.30 50.81
C GLN A 499 -25.19 -23.66 51.32
N ASN A 500 -23.92 -23.73 51.71
CA ASN A 500 -23.24 -24.97 52.16
C ASN A 500 -22.87 -24.94 53.66
N GLY A 501 -23.75 -24.36 54.49
CA GLY A 501 -23.59 -24.29 55.94
C GLY A 501 -24.84 -23.77 56.65
N PRO A 502 -24.83 -23.69 57.99
CA PRO A 502 -25.99 -23.30 58.80
C PRO A 502 -26.18 -21.78 58.96
N ASN A 503 -25.22 -20.97 58.50
CA ASN A 503 -25.31 -19.51 58.45
C ASN A 503 -26.05 -19.10 57.17
N ASN A 504 -26.80 -18.00 57.17
CA ASN A 504 -27.52 -17.52 55.97
C ASN A 504 -26.53 -17.05 54.89
N SER A 505 -27.06 -16.69 53.72
CA SER A 505 -26.44 -15.79 52.75
C SER A 505 -27.57 -15.12 51.97
N GLY A 506 -27.51 -13.81 51.81
CA GLY A 506 -28.05 -13.15 50.62
C GLY A 506 -27.10 -13.41 49.43
N ILE A 507 -27.45 -12.81 48.30
CA ILE A 507 -26.53 -12.16 47.35
C ILE A 507 -27.31 -11.02 46.71
N ASN A 508 -26.63 -9.95 46.32
CA ASN A 508 -27.22 -8.90 45.49
C ASN A 508 -26.44 -8.84 44.17
N VAL A 509 -27.12 -8.99 43.04
CA VAL A 509 -26.53 -8.89 41.70
C VAL A 509 -26.79 -7.48 41.18
N THR A 510 -25.74 -6.75 40.80
CA THR A 510 -25.87 -5.41 40.18
C THR A 510 -26.35 -5.53 38.74
N ASP A 511 -26.63 -4.40 38.12
CA ASP A 511 -26.91 -4.27 36.69
C ASP A 511 -25.78 -4.86 35.84
N VAL A 512 -26.14 -5.29 34.64
CA VAL A 512 -25.31 -6.12 33.76
C VAL A 512 -25.01 -5.39 32.46
N PHE A 513 -23.77 -4.95 32.32
CA PHE A 513 -23.28 -4.14 31.20
C PHE A 513 -22.59 -5.04 30.17
N PHE A 514 -22.82 -4.81 28.88
CA PHE A 514 -22.26 -5.61 27.77
C PHE A 514 -22.07 -4.79 26.50
N ASP A 515 -21.23 -5.28 25.58
CA ASP A 515 -21.09 -4.73 24.23
C ASP A 515 -22.00 -5.52 23.28
N VAL A 516 -22.73 -4.84 22.39
CA VAL A 516 -23.42 -5.45 21.26
C VAL A 516 -22.49 -5.36 20.04
N PRO A 517 -22.07 -6.48 19.44
CA PRO A 517 -21.39 -6.46 18.15
C PRO A 517 -22.33 -5.87 17.08
N ALA A 518 -21.85 -4.91 16.30
CA ALA A 518 -22.63 -4.29 15.23
C ALA A 518 -23.23 -5.36 14.31
N VAL A 519 -24.52 -5.21 13.98
CA VAL A 519 -25.23 -6.10 13.06
C VAL A 519 -25.15 -5.50 11.66
N LEU A 520 -23.93 -5.37 11.16
CA LEU A 520 -23.69 -5.21 9.73
C LEU A 520 -24.19 -6.50 9.07
N ASP A 521 -25.28 -6.42 8.30
CA ASP A 521 -25.33 -7.26 7.09
C ASP A 521 -24.15 -6.79 6.23
N GLY A 522 -23.36 -7.76 5.77
CA GLY A 522 -21.95 -7.51 5.48
C GLY A 522 -21.69 -6.67 4.22
N PRO A 523 -20.51 -6.02 4.15
CA PRO A 523 -20.17 -5.01 3.15
C PRO A 523 -20.58 -5.31 1.71
N GLY A 524 -21.07 -4.27 1.04
CA GLY A 524 -21.78 -4.27 -0.24
C GLY A 524 -20.90 -4.33 -1.50
N ASN A 525 -21.42 -3.76 -2.58
CA ASN A 525 -20.81 -3.77 -3.92
C ASN A 525 -21.53 -2.71 -4.76
N ASP A 526 -21.32 -1.45 -4.41
CA ASP A 526 -22.28 -0.38 -4.65
C ASP A 526 -22.03 0.40 -5.93
N THR A 527 -23.05 1.13 -6.38
CA THR A 527 -23.02 2.00 -7.56
C THR A 527 -23.57 3.37 -7.19
N LEU A 528 -22.67 4.25 -6.74
CA LEU A 528 -22.99 5.55 -6.16
C LEU A 528 -22.66 6.66 -7.16
N SER A 529 -23.57 7.62 -7.34
CA SER A 529 -23.39 8.78 -8.20
C SER A 529 -23.83 10.06 -7.50
N GLY A 530 -23.00 11.10 -7.53
CA GLY A 530 -23.39 12.47 -7.17
C GLY A 530 -24.26 13.08 -8.27
N GLY A 531 -23.83 14.20 -8.86
CA GLY A 531 -24.47 14.72 -10.07
C GLY A 531 -23.93 16.06 -10.58
N ASP A 532 -24.81 17.04 -10.70
CA ASP A 532 -24.47 18.46 -10.97
C ASP A 532 -24.10 19.17 -9.62
N GLY A 533 -23.00 18.80 -8.96
CA GLY A 533 -22.70 19.15 -7.55
C GLY A 533 -21.27 19.58 -7.18
N ASP A 534 -21.00 19.80 -5.88
CA ASP A 534 -19.66 19.61 -5.30
C ASP A 534 -19.88 18.58 -4.17
N ASP A 535 -19.73 17.29 -4.48
CA ASP A 535 -20.35 16.17 -3.77
C ASP A 535 -19.40 15.40 -2.83
N LEU A 536 -19.97 14.59 -1.93
CA LEU A 536 -19.24 13.76 -0.98
C LEU A 536 -19.78 12.32 -0.95
N ILE A 537 -18.98 11.34 -1.36
CA ILE A 537 -19.41 9.95 -1.58
C ILE A 537 -18.48 8.97 -0.88
N TYR A 538 -19.05 8.05 -0.09
CA TYR A 538 -18.37 6.97 0.61
C TYR A 538 -18.92 5.61 0.16
N GLY A 539 -18.07 4.70 -0.34
CA GLY A 539 -18.42 3.28 -0.53
C GLY A 539 -18.36 2.49 0.79
N GLU A 540 -17.28 2.73 1.54
CA GLU A 540 -16.91 2.14 2.83
C GLU A 540 -16.37 0.70 2.76
N GLY A 541 -17.10 -0.23 2.13
CA GLY A 541 -16.63 -1.60 1.99
C GLY A 541 -17.35 -2.39 0.90
N GLY A 542 -16.63 -2.74 -0.15
CA GLY A 542 -17.15 -3.53 -1.26
C GLY A 542 -16.12 -3.73 -2.36
N ASP A 543 -16.55 -4.12 -3.56
CA ASP A 543 -15.82 -3.75 -4.78
C ASP A 543 -16.73 -2.74 -5.50
N ASP A 544 -16.53 -1.44 -5.24
CA ASP A 544 -17.54 -0.39 -5.46
C ASP A 544 -17.33 0.42 -6.75
N SER A 545 -18.34 1.19 -7.13
CA SER A 545 -18.38 1.99 -8.36
C SER A 545 -18.90 3.42 -8.09
N LEU A 546 -17.99 4.33 -7.73
CA LEU A 546 -18.29 5.72 -7.38
C LEU A 546 -18.08 6.67 -8.57
N LEU A 547 -19.03 7.59 -8.77
CA LEU A 547 -18.97 8.68 -9.75
C LEU A 547 -19.33 10.00 -9.06
N GLY A 548 -18.48 11.02 -9.12
CA GLY A 548 -18.82 12.38 -8.70
C GLY A 548 -19.80 12.99 -9.70
N GLY A 549 -19.29 13.78 -10.63
CA GLY A 549 -20.01 14.20 -11.81
C GLY A 549 -19.51 15.51 -12.39
N ALA A 550 -19.93 16.62 -11.79
CA ALA A 550 -19.80 17.95 -12.41
C ALA A 550 -19.64 19.13 -11.43
N GLY A 551 -18.74 19.02 -10.47
CA GLY A 551 -18.11 20.18 -9.81
C GLY A 551 -16.90 19.78 -8.99
N LYS A 552 -16.80 20.14 -7.71
CA LYS A 552 -15.67 19.72 -6.85
C LYS A 552 -16.06 18.56 -5.93
N ASP A 553 -15.81 17.35 -6.37
CA ASP A 553 -16.27 16.16 -5.67
C ASP A 553 -15.21 15.58 -4.72
N THR A 554 -15.63 14.70 -3.81
CA THR A 554 -14.78 13.95 -2.89
C THR A 554 -15.32 12.53 -2.74
N LEU A 555 -14.57 11.56 -3.26
CA LEU A 555 -14.91 10.14 -3.31
C LEU A 555 -13.93 9.35 -2.44
N ASP A 556 -14.44 8.42 -1.64
CA ASP A 556 -13.69 7.54 -0.74
C ASP A 556 -14.22 6.10 -0.92
N GLY A 557 -13.42 5.21 -1.53
CA GLY A 557 -13.80 3.82 -1.80
C GLY A 557 -13.91 3.03 -0.51
N GLY A 558 -12.77 2.82 0.16
CA GLY A 558 -12.69 2.28 1.51
C GLY A 558 -11.97 0.93 1.57
N THR A 559 -12.69 -0.17 1.40
CA THR A 559 -12.13 -1.53 1.59
C THR A 559 -12.61 -2.59 0.58
N GLY A 560 -11.97 -2.61 -0.58
CA GLY A 560 -11.95 -3.70 -1.55
C GLY A 560 -11.51 -3.17 -2.91
N ASN A 561 -11.99 -3.67 -4.05
CA ASN A 561 -11.36 -3.38 -5.36
C ASN A 561 -12.18 -2.34 -6.16
N ASP A 562 -11.98 -1.08 -5.84
CA ASP A 562 -12.95 -0.01 -6.16
C ASP A 562 -12.69 0.69 -7.50
N THR A 563 -13.74 1.28 -8.06
CA THR A 563 -13.68 2.07 -9.31
C THR A 563 -14.25 3.46 -9.07
N LEU A 564 -13.37 4.45 -9.03
CA LEU A 564 -13.70 5.85 -8.78
C LEU A 564 -13.52 6.69 -10.05
N SER A 565 -14.44 7.64 -10.25
CA SER A 565 -14.35 8.67 -11.29
C SER A 565 -14.82 10.00 -10.73
N GLY A 566 -13.99 11.04 -10.80
CA GLY A 566 -14.39 12.42 -10.49
C GLY A 566 -15.39 12.94 -11.54
N GLY A 567 -14.93 13.78 -12.47
CA GLY A 567 -15.69 14.05 -13.69
C GLY A 567 -15.32 15.35 -14.36
N THR A 568 -15.84 16.48 -13.86
CA THR A 568 -15.46 17.81 -14.36
C THR A 568 -15.40 18.86 -13.25
N GLY A 569 -14.20 19.10 -12.73
CA GLY A 569 -13.84 20.11 -11.74
C GLY A 569 -12.60 19.66 -10.97
N ASP A 570 -12.22 20.35 -9.90
CA ASP A 570 -10.98 20.03 -9.18
C ASP A 570 -11.29 18.94 -8.11
N ASP A 571 -11.12 17.65 -8.38
CA ASP A 571 -11.70 16.55 -7.56
C ASP A 571 -10.76 15.94 -6.49
N VAL A 572 -11.29 15.09 -5.61
CA VAL A 572 -10.51 14.24 -4.66
C VAL A 572 -11.01 12.81 -4.71
N LEU A 573 -10.13 11.85 -4.95
CA LEU A 573 -10.43 10.41 -5.02
C LEU A 573 -9.48 9.65 -4.09
N LEU A 574 -10.02 8.82 -3.20
CA LEU A 574 -9.27 7.92 -2.33
C LEU A 574 -9.72 6.47 -2.62
N GLY A 575 -8.79 5.57 -2.96
CA GLY A 575 -9.07 4.15 -3.13
C GLY A 575 -9.31 3.48 -1.78
N GLY A 576 -8.25 2.92 -1.18
CA GLY A 576 -8.29 2.42 0.19
C GLY A 576 -7.36 1.22 0.41
N ASP A 577 -7.94 0.09 0.86
CA ASP A 577 -7.28 -1.22 0.96
C ASP A 577 -7.79 -2.14 -0.17
N GLY A 578 -7.14 -2.13 -1.34
CA GLY A 578 -7.74 -2.57 -2.60
C GLY A 578 -6.84 -3.06 -3.73
N ASN A 579 -7.28 -2.83 -4.97
CA ASN A 579 -6.53 -2.91 -6.25
C ASN A 579 -7.27 -1.98 -7.25
N ASP A 580 -7.16 -0.68 -7.03
CA ASP A 580 -8.26 0.25 -7.33
C ASP A 580 -8.08 0.99 -8.66
N VAL A 581 -9.17 1.56 -9.18
CA VAL A 581 -9.19 2.22 -10.50
C VAL A 581 -9.74 3.64 -10.37
N LEU A 582 -8.84 4.62 -10.23
CA LEU A 582 -9.16 6.04 -9.99
C LEU A 582 -8.97 6.86 -11.26
N ASN A 583 -9.94 7.72 -11.59
CA ASN A 583 -9.92 8.58 -12.79
C ASN A 583 -10.37 10.01 -12.43
N GLY A 584 -9.49 11.01 -12.55
CA GLY A 584 -9.85 12.43 -12.32
C GLY A 584 -10.78 12.97 -13.41
N ASN A 585 -10.30 12.93 -14.66
CA ASN A 585 -10.92 13.36 -15.93
C ASN A 585 -10.59 14.81 -16.37
N ASP A 586 -11.46 15.81 -16.11
CA ASP A 586 -11.29 17.21 -16.56
C ASP A 586 -11.19 18.15 -15.34
N GLY A 587 -9.98 18.38 -14.80
CA GLY A 587 -9.84 18.91 -13.43
C GLY A 587 -8.52 19.54 -13.02
N ASN A 588 -8.18 19.37 -11.73
CA ASN A 588 -6.89 19.61 -11.06
C ASN A 588 -6.89 18.71 -9.81
N ASP A 589 -6.75 17.41 -10.04
CA ASP A 589 -7.37 16.38 -9.22
C ASP A 589 -6.40 15.76 -8.21
N SER A 590 -6.91 15.22 -7.11
CA SER A 590 -6.10 14.63 -6.03
C SER A 590 -6.46 13.16 -5.85
N LEU A 591 -5.67 12.25 -6.41
CA LEU A 591 -5.86 10.80 -6.38
C LEU A 591 -4.86 10.14 -5.41
N ASP A 592 -5.35 9.33 -4.48
CA ASP A 592 -4.52 8.47 -3.62
C ASP A 592 -5.06 7.02 -3.68
N GLY A 593 -4.26 6.08 -4.20
CA GLY A 593 -4.63 4.67 -4.34
C GLY A 593 -4.80 3.99 -3.00
N GLY A 594 -3.71 3.92 -2.21
CA GLY A 594 -3.74 3.49 -0.82
C GLY A 594 -2.85 2.27 -0.57
N THR A 595 -3.43 1.08 -0.46
CA THR A 595 -2.69 -0.19 -0.35
C THR A 595 -3.26 -1.26 -1.29
N GLY A 596 -2.55 -1.57 -2.38
CA GLY A 596 -3.11 -2.41 -3.43
C GLY A 596 -2.16 -2.78 -4.56
N ASN A 597 -2.62 -2.62 -5.80
CA ASN A 597 -1.85 -2.64 -7.06
C ASN A 597 -2.67 -1.77 -8.01
N ASP A 598 -2.56 -0.46 -7.83
CA ASP A 598 -3.63 0.48 -8.15
C ASP A 598 -3.42 1.14 -9.52
N SER A 599 -4.48 1.68 -10.11
CA SER A 599 -4.54 2.18 -11.49
C SER A 599 -5.11 3.59 -11.52
N LEU A 600 -4.24 4.59 -11.38
CA LEU A 600 -4.59 6.01 -11.30
C LEU A 600 -4.41 6.70 -12.66
N SER A 601 -5.40 7.52 -13.03
CA SER A 601 -5.32 8.44 -14.18
C SER A 601 -5.79 9.82 -13.74
N GLY A 602 -4.98 10.87 -13.92
CA GLY A 602 -5.38 12.26 -13.78
C GLY A 602 -6.35 12.65 -14.90
N GLY A 603 -5.83 13.26 -15.97
CA GLY A 603 -6.56 13.43 -17.23
C GLY A 603 -6.19 14.70 -17.99
N ASN A 604 -6.98 15.76 -17.79
CA ASN A 604 -6.77 17.11 -18.34
C ASN A 604 -6.78 18.12 -17.20
N GLY A 605 -5.65 18.36 -16.56
CA GLY A 605 -5.55 19.12 -15.34
C GLY A 605 -4.12 19.22 -14.85
N ASN A 606 -3.88 19.98 -13.78
CA ASN A 606 -2.63 19.95 -13.04
C ASN A 606 -2.84 19.06 -11.81
N ASP A 607 -2.63 17.76 -11.99
CA ASP A 607 -3.14 16.73 -11.08
C ASP A 607 -2.09 16.30 -10.04
N THR A 608 -2.52 15.57 -9.03
CA THR A 608 -1.67 15.01 -7.96
C THR A 608 -2.07 13.56 -7.72
N LEU A 609 -1.20 12.64 -8.12
CA LEU A 609 -1.40 11.20 -8.05
C LEU A 609 -0.44 10.58 -7.04
N LYS A 610 -0.95 9.67 -6.21
CA LYS A 610 -0.14 8.84 -5.31
C LYS A 610 -0.60 7.39 -5.39
N GLY A 611 0.27 6.44 -5.73
CA GLY A 611 -0.04 5.01 -5.73
C GLY A 611 -0.20 4.52 -4.29
N GLY A 612 0.91 4.30 -3.61
CA GLY A 612 0.97 4.17 -2.16
C GLY A 612 1.77 2.96 -1.69
N ALA A 613 1.21 1.75 -1.86
CA ALA A 613 1.76 0.54 -1.27
C ALA A 613 1.41 -0.73 -2.06
N GLY A 614 1.65 -0.70 -3.38
CA GLY A 614 1.42 -1.80 -4.30
C GLY A 614 2.46 -1.89 -5.40
N GLN A 615 2.10 -2.55 -6.50
CA GLN A 615 2.78 -2.37 -7.79
C GLN A 615 1.85 -1.51 -8.65
N ASP A 616 2.03 -0.20 -8.56
CA ASP A 616 1.01 0.76 -8.96
C ASP A 616 1.25 1.27 -10.39
N THR A 617 0.18 1.71 -11.06
CA THR A 617 0.21 2.24 -12.42
C THR A 617 -0.43 3.62 -12.43
N LEU A 618 0.38 4.66 -12.60
CA LEU A 618 -0.05 6.06 -12.54
C LEU A 618 0.12 6.70 -13.93
N ALA A 619 -0.87 7.46 -14.39
CA ALA A 619 -0.79 8.32 -15.57
C ALA A 619 -1.27 9.73 -15.21
N GLY A 620 -0.41 10.75 -15.34
CA GLY A 620 -0.80 12.16 -15.14
C GLY A 620 -1.79 12.60 -16.22
N GLY A 621 -1.26 12.91 -17.40
CA GLY A 621 -2.04 13.07 -18.63
C GLY A 621 -1.69 14.31 -19.43
N ALA A 622 -2.18 15.47 -19.01
CA ALA A 622 -2.09 16.72 -19.78
C ALA A 622 -2.23 17.97 -18.90
N GLY A 623 -1.12 18.40 -18.30
CA GLY A 623 -1.02 19.66 -17.57
C GLY A 623 0.35 19.92 -16.95
N ASN A 624 0.48 19.77 -15.62
CA ASN A 624 1.75 19.80 -14.89
C ASN A 624 1.52 19.07 -13.58
N ASP A 625 1.82 17.79 -13.56
CA ASP A 625 1.29 16.83 -12.60
C ASP A 625 2.35 16.45 -11.55
N VAL A 626 1.88 16.00 -10.39
CA VAL A 626 2.74 15.58 -9.27
C VAL A 626 2.47 14.13 -8.95
N MET A 627 3.47 13.26 -9.10
CA MET A 627 3.29 11.81 -9.02
C MET A 627 4.21 11.21 -7.96
N ASP A 628 3.65 10.39 -7.05
CA ASP A 628 4.35 9.65 -6.01
C ASP A 628 4.00 8.16 -6.18
N GLY A 629 4.92 7.33 -6.69
CA GLY A 629 4.68 5.89 -6.92
C GLY A 629 4.43 5.18 -5.59
N GLY A 630 5.52 4.98 -4.85
CA GLY A 630 5.48 4.95 -3.39
C GLY A 630 6.29 3.82 -2.79
N ALA A 631 5.82 2.58 -2.97
CA ALA A 631 6.41 1.42 -2.28
C ALA A 631 6.15 0.07 -2.98
N GLY A 632 6.64 -0.12 -4.20
CA GLY A 632 6.73 -1.46 -4.79
C GLY A 632 7.62 -1.64 -6.00
N ASN A 633 7.04 -1.57 -7.20
CA ASN A 633 7.68 -1.87 -8.49
C ASN A 633 6.76 -1.27 -9.56
N ASP A 634 6.79 0.04 -9.68
CA ASP A 634 5.66 0.83 -10.18
C ASP A 634 5.86 1.25 -11.64
N THR A 635 4.79 1.68 -12.30
CA THR A 635 4.80 2.15 -13.69
C THR A 635 4.15 3.52 -13.78
N LEU A 636 4.96 4.54 -14.00
CA LEU A 636 4.52 5.94 -14.03
C LEU A 636 4.66 6.50 -15.45
N THR A 637 3.65 7.24 -15.88
CA THR A 637 3.69 8.04 -17.10
C THR A 637 3.24 9.44 -16.77
N GLY A 638 4.06 10.46 -17.06
CA GLY A 638 3.70 11.87 -16.89
C GLY A 638 2.59 12.25 -17.88
N GLY A 639 2.96 12.88 -18.99
CA GLY A 639 2.20 12.79 -20.23
C GLY A 639 2.39 13.93 -21.20
N SER A 640 2.09 15.16 -20.77
CA SER A 640 2.40 16.37 -21.52
C SER A 640 2.25 17.64 -20.66
N GLY A 641 3.34 18.39 -20.56
CA GLY A 641 3.53 19.57 -19.73
C GLY A 641 4.18 19.25 -18.38
N ASN A 642 5.14 20.10 -17.98
CA ASN A 642 6.10 19.92 -16.87
C ASN A 642 5.62 19.12 -15.63
N ASP A 643 5.94 17.83 -15.57
CA ASP A 643 5.59 16.89 -14.51
C ASP A 643 6.69 16.74 -13.44
N SER A 644 6.29 16.25 -12.27
CA SER A 644 7.14 16.10 -11.07
C SER A 644 6.96 14.70 -10.47
N ILE A 645 7.76 13.75 -10.96
CA ILE A 645 7.66 12.32 -10.62
C ILE A 645 8.66 11.96 -9.51
N THR A 646 8.19 11.31 -8.46
CA THR A 646 8.99 10.80 -7.34
C THR A 646 8.65 9.32 -7.07
N ASP A 647 9.66 8.47 -6.92
CA ASP A 647 9.43 7.05 -6.59
C ASP A 647 10.62 6.38 -5.90
N LEU A 648 10.59 6.27 -4.56
CA LEU A 648 11.80 6.09 -3.75
C LEU A 648 12.14 4.63 -3.36
N GLU A 649 11.28 3.66 -3.65
CA GLU A 649 11.48 2.23 -3.37
C GLU A 649 10.95 1.36 -4.53
N GLY A 650 11.78 0.45 -5.08
CA GLY A 650 11.32 -0.51 -6.09
C GLY A 650 12.28 -0.72 -7.25
N ASP A 651 11.95 -1.56 -8.22
CA ASP A 651 12.56 -1.48 -9.58
C ASP A 651 11.46 -0.94 -10.52
N ASN A 652 11.54 0.35 -10.85
CA ASN A 652 10.41 1.13 -11.36
C ASN A 652 10.56 1.46 -12.86
N LEU A 653 9.44 1.76 -13.54
CA LEU A 653 9.40 2.12 -14.95
C LEU A 653 8.74 3.49 -15.12
N ILE A 654 9.49 4.47 -15.59
CA ILE A 654 9.04 5.86 -15.74
C ILE A 654 9.20 6.28 -17.20
N VAL A 655 8.12 6.83 -17.77
CA VAL A 655 8.12 7.45 -19.11
C VAL A 655 7.50 8.84 -19.01
N SER A 656 8.31 9.86 -19.25
CA SER A 656 7.93 11.27 -19.15
C SER A 656 8.11 11.96 -20.51
N GLY A 657 7.32 12.98 -20.83
CA GLY A 657 7.29 13.63 -22.15
C GLY A 657 6.78 12.79 -23.34
N GLY A 658 7.00 13.30 -24.56
CA GLY A 658 6.48 12.75 -25.83
C GLY A 658 7.52 12.59 -26.96
N GLU A 659 7.08 12.16 -28.16
CA GLU A 659 7.97 12.09 -29.34
C GLU A 659 8.12 13.46 -30.03
N GLY A 660 9.27 14.10 -29.83
CA GLY A 660 9.50 15.53 -29.97
C GLY A 660 10.38 16.07 -31.11
N LEU A 661 11.06 17.20 -30.87
CA LEU A 661 12.02 17.88 -31.78
C LEU A 661 13.14 18.62 -31.02
N PRO A 662 14.44 18.50 -31.41
CA PRO A 662 15.53 19.22 -30.71
C PRO A 662 15.59 20.75 -30.96
N ASP A 663 15.96 21.55 -29.94
CA ASP A 663 16.21 23.00 -29.90
C ASP A 663 17.05 23.45 -31.09
N LEU A 664 18.23 22.85 -31.25
CA LEU A 664 19.17 23.22 -32.30
C LEU A 664 18.91 22.50 -33.64
N GLY A 665 17.85 21.69 -33.72
CA GLY A 665 17.11 21.30 -34.92
C GLY A 665 17.92 20.99 -36.18
N PHE A 666 18.46 19.77 -36.22
CA PHE A 666 19.33 19.24 -37.27
C PHE A 666 18.75 19.40 -38.71
N PRO A 667 19.50 19.92 -39.70
CA PRO A 667 18.96 20.33 -41.01
C PRO A 667 18.52 19.19 -41.96
N PHE A 668 18.55 17.94 -41.49
CA PHE A 668 18.05 16.76 -42.20
C PHE A 668 16.96 15.98 -41.44
N ILE A 669 16.80 16.21 -40.14
CA ILE A 669 15.93 15.42 -39.24
C ILE A 669 14.72 16.27 -38.84
N GLY A 670 14.95 17.38 -38.14
CA GLY A 670 13.90 18.21 -37.54
C GLY A 670 13.72 19.61 -38.12
N SER A 671 12.97 20.42 -37.38
CA SER A 671 13.11 21.87 -37.35
C SER A 671 13.33 22.28 -35.90
N PRO A 672 14.22 23.26 -35.61
CA PRO A 672 14.44 23.79 -34.27
C PRO A 672 13.16 23.96 -33.47
N ASP A 673 13.12 23.45 -32.24
CA ASP A 673 11.96 23.72 -31.40
C ASP A 673 11.87 25.22 -31.05
N PRO A 674 10.68 25.86 -31.11
CA PRO A 674 10.50 27.23 -30.66
C PRO A 674 10.70 27.49 -29.15
N ASN A 675 10.64 26.49 -28.27
CA ASN A 675 10.71 26.63 -26.82
C ASN A 675 11.06 25.29 -26.11
N PRO A 676 12.35 25.00 -25.83
CA PRO A 676 12.83 23.75 -25.21
C PRO A 676 12.54 23.66 -23.70
N ASN A 677 11.39 24.18 -23.29
CA ASN A 677 11.00 24.58 -21.93
C ASN A 677 9.46 24.50 -21.73
N ASP A 678 8.67 23.84 -22.61
CA ASP A 678 7.21 23.63 -22.41
C ASP A 678 6.70 22.17 -22.45
N ASP A 679 7.56 21.20 -22.15
CA ASP A 679 7.20 19.91 -21.53
C ASP A 679 8.08 19.55 -20.29
N ARG A 680 9.18 20.28 -20.02
CA ARG A 680 10.25 19.93 -19.05
C ARG A 680 9.83 19.28 -17.73
N ASP A 681 10.26 18.05 -17.52
CA ASP A 681 9.95 17.18 -16.40
C ASP A 681 11.01 17.20 -15.29
N THR A 682 10.70 16.55 -14.18
CA THR A 682 11.65 16.25 -13.10
C THR A 682 11.34 14.88 -12.49
N VAL A 683 12.24 13.92 -12.72
CA VAL A 683 12.15 12.55 -12.22
C VAL A 683 13.14 12.34 -11.07
N THR A 684 12.69 11.78 -9.95
CA THR A 684 13.57 11.40 -8.83
C THR A 684 13.16 10.05 -8.25
N THR A 685 13.98 9.03 -8.49
CA THR A 685 13.80 7.72 -7.86
C THR A 685 14.74 7.51 -6.66
N GLY A 686 14.70 6.30 -6.08
CA GLY A 686 15.41 5.95 -4.86
C GLY A 686 16.25 4.68 -4.98
N ALA A 687 15.93 3.64 -4.20
CA ALA A 687 16.77 2.43 -4.15
C ALA A 687 16.18 1.33 -5.05
N GLY A 688 16.75 1.14 -6.24
CA GLY A 688 16.12 0.38 -7.32
C GLY A 688 17.01 -0.09 -8.46
N ASN A 689 16.40 -0.68 -9.49
CA ASN A 689 17.05 -0.92 -10.78
C ASN A 689 16.13 -0.31 -11.84
N ASP A 690 16.05 1.02 -11.82
CA ASP A 690 14.97 1.76 -12.46
C ASP A 690 15.20 1.89 -13.98
N THR A 691 14.11 2.04 -14.73
CA THR A 691 14.14 2.35 -16.16
C THR A 691 13.40 3.65 -16.39
N ILE A 692 14.15 4.70 -16.73
CA ILE A 692 13.64 6.06 -16.91
C ILE A 692 13.87 6.47 -18.38
N SER A 693 12.83 7.02 -19.00
CA SER A 693 12.91 7.69 -20.30
C SER A 693 12.16 9.01 -20.21
N THR A 694 12.80 10.09 -20.67
CA THR A 694 12.28 11.47 -20.67
C THR A 694 12.06 11.97 -22.11
N GLY A 695 11.75 13.27 -22.28
CA GLY A 695 11.03 13.79 -23.44
C GLY A 695 11.87 14.53 -24.49
N ASP A 696 11.50 15.78 -24.74
CA ASP A 696 12.16 16.69 -25.70
C ASP A 696 12.39 18.11 -25.14
N ASP A 697 12.73 18.20 -23.86
CA ASP A 697 12.87 19.44 -23.08
C ASP A 697 14.12 19.36 -22.17
N ASP A 698 14.60 20.49 -21.63
CA ASP A 698 15.80 20.54 -20.74
C ASP A 698 15.63 19.75 -19.37
N ASP A 699 15.53 18.42 -19.34
CA ASP A 699 14.99 17.63 -18.21
C ASP A 699 15.94 17.39 -17.01
N VAL A 700 15.39 16.87 -15.91
CA VAL A 700 16.12 16.63 -14.66
C VAL A 700 15.84 15.23 -14.13
N ILE A 701 16.84 14.36 -14.14
CA ILE A 701 16.73 12.95 -13.76
C ILE A 701 17.67 12.64 -12.59
N ASN A 702 17.15 12.02 -11.54
CA ASN A 702 17.94 11.51 -10.43
C ASN A 702 17.51 10.06 -10.09
N ALA A 703 18.23 9.06 -10.59
CA ALA A 703 17.91 7.63 -10.51
C ALA A 703 18.39 6.92 -9.22
N GLY A 704 18.86 7.67 -8.22
CA GLY A 704 18.97 7.17 -6.84
C GLY A 704 20.18 6.27 -6.52
N ASP A 705 19.95 4.96 -6.29
CA ASP A 705 20.93 3.95 -5.84
C ASP A 705 20.57 2.56 -6.43
N GLY A 706 21.22 2.16 -7.53
CA GLY A 706 21.28 0.78 -8.02
C GLY A 706 21.61 0.70 -9.51
N ASN A 707 21.22 -0.37 -10.23
CA ASN A 707 21.62 -0.55 -11.64
C ASN A 707 20.53 -0.02 -12.58
N ASN A 708 20.59 1.27 -12.89
CA ASN A 708 19.56 1.97 -13.63
C ASN A 708 19.80 1.97 -15.15
N VAL A 709 18.72 2.20 -15.89
CA VAL A 709 18.72 2.47 -17.33
C VAL A 709 18.06 3.83 -17.53
N VAL A 710 18.80 4.79 -18.07
CA VAL A 710 18.32 6.16 -18.30
C VAL A 710 18.51 6.53 -19.77
N ASP A 711 17.48 7.14 -20.34
CA ASP A 711 17.41 7.64 -21.71
C ASP A 711 16.86 9.07 -21.63
N GLY A 712 17.72 10.08 -21.79
CA GLY A 712 17.38 11.49 -21.58
C GLY A 712 16.38 11.99 -22.61
N GLY A 713 16.77 12.01 -23.88
CA GLY A 713 15.89 12.23 -25.03
C GLY A 713 16.39 13.32 -25.98
N TYR A 714 15.70 14.47 -26.01
CA TYR A 714 16.13 15.66 -26.73
C TYR A 714 16.22 16.87 -25.80
N ASP A 715 17.13 17.78 -26.15
CA ASP A 715 17.49 18.97 -25.38
C ASP A 715 18.27 18.67 -24.09
N ARG A 716 18.48 19.66 -23.23
CA ARG A 716 19.61 19.63 -22.27
C ARG A 716 19.24 19.04 -20.92
N ASP A 717 19.72 17.83 -20.70
CA ASP A 717 19.40 17.06 -19.53
C ASP A 717 20.40 17.21 -18.39
N SER A 718 19.90 16.95 -17.19
CA SER A 718 20.63 16.94 -15.94
C SER A 718 20.45 15.59 -15.26
N ILE A 719 21.27 14.61 -15.67
CA ILE A 719 21.17 13.20 -15.27
C ILE A 719 22.09 12.90 -14.08
N THR A 720 21.59 12.14 -13.10
CA THR A 720 22.40 11.57 -12.00
C THR A 720 21.86 10.19 -11.63
N THR A 721 22.72 9.17 -11.42
CA THR A 721 22.25 7.78 -11.16
C THR A 721 22.75 7.14 -9.86
N GLY A 722 23.79 7.67 -9.24
CA GLY A 722 24.20 7.42 -7.85
C GLY A 722 25.15 6.25 -7.64
N SER A 723 24.63 5.09 -7.23
CA SER A 723 25.46 3.93 -6.84
C SER A 723 24.97 2.59 -7.42
N GLY A 724 25.48 2.19 -8.58
CA GLY A 724 25.35 0.84 -9.12
C GLY A 724 26.09 0.70 -10.44
N ASN A 725 25.75 -0.29 -11.26
CA ASN A 725 26.27 -0.37 -12.62
C ASN A 725 25.19 0.15 -13.58
N ASP A 726 25.30 1.43 -13.94
CA ASP A 726 24.29 2.17 -14.70
C ASP A 726 24.51 2.11 -16.22
N SER A 727 23.43 2.38 -16.97
CA SER A 727 23.41 2.48 -18.43
C SER A 727 22.70 3.76 -18.84
N ILE A 728 23.45 4.78 -19.24
CA ILE A 728 22.95 6.13 -19.54
C ILE A 728 23.12 6.44 -21.03
N ILE A 729 22.07 7.00 -21.61
CA ILE A 729 22.09 7.79 -22.85
C ILE A 729 21.67 9.21 -22.44
N GLY A 730 22.44 10.22 -22.85
CA GLY A 730 21.99 11.62 -22.82
C GLY A 730 20.93 11.83 -23.90
N GLY A 731 21.36 12.12 -25.13
CA GLY A 731 20.47 12.16 -26.28
C GLY A 731 20.97 13.06 -27.41
N GLU A 732 20.21 14.10 -27.73
CA GLU A 732 20.68 15.26 -28.52
C GLU A 732 20.50 16.56 -27.69
N GLY A 733 21.49 16.88 -26.87
CA GLY A 733 21.50 17.99 -25.90
C GLY A 733 22.91 18.48 -25.55
N ASN A 734 23.05 19.41 -24.59
CA ASN A 734 24.37 19.79 -24.05
C ASN A 734 24.46 19.33 -22.60
N ASP A 735 24.46 18.03 -22.41
CA ASP A 735 23.96 17.38 -21.21
C ASP A 735 24.92 17.49 -20.03
N THR A 736 24.40 17.18 -18.84
CA THR A 736 25.18 17.13 -17.61
C THR A 736 24.88 15.81 -16.90
N ILE A 737 25.77 14.84 -17.10
CA ILE A 737 25.64 13.46 -16.62
C ILE A 737 26.60 13.24 -15.45
N SER A 738 26.11 12.66 -14.35
CA SER A 738 26.94 12.21 -13.24
C SER A 738 26.50 10.82 -12.77
N SER A 739 27.18 9.75 -13.21
CA SER A 739 26.72 8.39 -12.91
C SER A 739 27.00 8.04 -11.45
N GLY A 740 28.26 7.89 -11.04
CA GLY A 740 28.69 8.13 -9.66
C GLY A 740 29.57 7.04 -9.03
N ALA A 741 29.14 5.77 -9.02
CA ALA A 741 29.89 4.70 -8.33
C ALA A 741 29.49 3.25 -8.69
N GLY A 742 30.15 2.64 -9.70
CA GLY A 742 30.13 1.19 -9.91
C GLY A 742 31.04 0.65 -11.02
N ASP A 743 30.45 0.21 -12.13
CA ASP A 743 31.16 0.05 -13.42
C ASP A 743 30.13 0.40 -14.50
N ASP A 744 30.13 1.64 -14.95
CA ASP A 744 29.02 2.27 -15.69
C ASP A 744 29.22 2.24 -17.20
N THR A 745 28.16 2.54 -17.95
CA THR A 745 28.23 2.75 -19.41
C THR A 745 27.42 3.98 -19.79
N ILE A 746 28.09 4.97 -20.35
CA ILE A 746 27.54 6.29 -20.69
C ILE A 746 27.78 6.56 -22.18
N TYR A 747 26.72 7.01 -22.87
CA TYR A 747 26.79 7.69 -24.15
C TYR A 747 26.28 9.11 -23.90
N GLY A 748 27.02 10.13 -24.35
CA GLY A 748 26.48 11.50 -24.44
C GLY A 748 25.38 11.51 -25.50
N GLY A 749 25.77 11.23 -26.74
CA GLY A 749 24.86 11.10 -27.88
C GLY A 749 23.89 9.90 -27.86
N GLU A 750 22.93 9.92 -28.79
CA GLU A 750 21.85 8.94 -29.05
C GLU A 750 22.27 7.44 -29.25
N ASN A 751 23.55 7.05 -29.19
CA ASN A 751 24.01 5.63 -29.31
C ASN A 751 23.64 4.96 -30.66
N GLU A 752 23.20 5.73 -31.66
CA GLU A 752 22.91 5.30 -33.03
C GLU A 752 23.83 6.09 -33.99
N PRO A 753 24.68 5.42 -34.79
CA PRO A 753 25.74 6.06 -35.58
C PRO A 753 25.24 6.88 -36.80
N LEU A 754 23.97 7.25 -36.82
CA LEU A 754 23.32 8.01 -37.88
C LEU A 754 23.35 9.54 -37.66
N VAL A 755 23.65 9.99 -36.45
CA VAL A 755 23.68 11.42 -36.08
C VAL A 755 25.06 12.03 -36.33
N ASN A 756 26.14 11.41 -35.84
CA ASN A 756 27.51 11.94 -35.84
C ASN A 756 27.95 12.42 -37.23
N LEU A 757 28.15 13.73 -37.41
CA LEU A 757 28.21 14.38 -38.73
C LEU A 757 29.56 14.98 -39.15
N ILE A 758 30.64 14.84 -38.36
CA ILE A 758 32.05 15.00 -38.78
C ILE A 758 32.40 16.43 -39.30
N ASP A 759 33.20 17.27 -38.62
CA ASP A 759 33.83 18.47 -39.26
C ASP A 759 34.93 18.11 -40.28
N ASN A 760 34.55 17.45 -41.37
CA ASN A 760 35.42 17.31 -42.51
C ASN A 760 35.25 18.51 -43.46
N ASN A 761 36.14 19.49 -43.25
CA ASN A 761 36.57 20.48 -44.24
C ASN A 761 37.09 19.88 -45.60
N VAL A 762 36.96 18.56 -45.78
CA VAL A 762 37.21 17.74 -46.97
C VAL A 762 35.96 17.65 -47.88
N ASN A 763 34.75 17.51 -47.33
CA ASN A 763 33.49 17.40 -48.07
C ASN A 763 32.35 18.24 -47.42
N PRO A 764 32.16 19.51 -47.83
CA PRO A 764 31.12 20.44 -47.34
C PRO A 764 29.65 20.09 -47.69
N ALA A 765 29.31 18.80 -47.67
CA ALA A 765 27.98 18.22 -47.77
C ALA A 765 27.73 17.11 -46.73
N ASN A 766 28.78 16.74 -45.97
CA ASN A 766 28.82 15.80 -44.86
C ASN A 766 29.62 16.48 -43.73
N ASN A 767 29.21 17.69 -43.37
CA ASN A 767 29.84 18.48 -42.32
C ASN A 767 28.72 18.70 -41.31
N ASP A 768 29.00 18.56 -40.02
CA ASP A 768 28.17 19.23 -39.04
C ASP A 768 28.00 20.73 -39.44
N PRO A 769 26.80 21.31 -39.30
CA PRO A 769 26.57 22.75 -39.40
C PRO A 769 26.38 23.50 -38.06
N ILE A 770 26.36 22.85 -36.90
CA ILE A 770 26.05 23.38 -35.56
C ILE A 770 26.97 22.79 -34.47
N LEU A 771 28.29 22.98 -34.63
CA LEU A 771 29.43 22.61 -33.77
C LEU A 771 29.36 22.99 -32.24
N ASN A 772 28.22 22.77 -31.59
CA ASN A 772 27.93 23.04 -30.17
C ASN A 772 26.55 22.50 -29.70
N ASN A 773 25.83 21.66 -30.46
CA ASN A 773 24.55 21.09 -30.03
C ASN A 773 24.67 19.80 -29.21
N GLY A 774 25.88 19.26 -29.08
CA GLY A 774 26.29 18.11 -28.26
C GLY A 774 27.45 18.40 -27.28
N ASP A 775 27.79 19.66 -26.96
CA ASP A 775 28.88 19.97 -26.00
C ASP A 775 28.55 19.43 -24.56
N ASP A 776 28.88 18.18 -24.24
CA ASP A 776 28.45 17.50 -23.01
C ASP A 776 29.41 17.66 -21.81
N LEU A 777 28.87 17.39 -20.62
CA LEU A 777 29.59 17.38 -19.34
C LEU A 777 29.32 16.07 -18.58
N ILE A 778 30.28 15.14 -18.62
CA ILE A 778 30.16 13.78 -18.06
C ILE A 778 31.15 13.59 -16.89
N ASP A 779 30.67 13.12 -15.74
CA ASP A 779 31.44 12.80 -14.53
C ASP A 779 31.08 11.37 -14.05
N ALA A 780 31.87 10.36 -14.43
CA ALA A 780 31.53 8.95 -14.20
C ALA A 780 31.76 8.49 -12.73
N GLY A 781 32.83 8.95 -12.07
CA GLY A 781 33.02 8.85 -10.63
C GLY A 781 33.89 7.67 -10.15
N ASP A 782 33.40 6.88 -9.19
CA ASP A 782 34.13 5.79 -8.51
C ASP A 782 33.87 4.42 -9.22
N GLY A 783 34.44 4.16 -10.41
CA GLY A 783 34.07 2.96 -11.19
C GLY A 783 35.15 2.16 -11.95
N ASN A 784 34.82 1.67 -13.14
CA ASN A 784 35.71 1.07 -14.17
C ASN A 784 35.03 1.29 -15.54
N ASP A 785 34.84 2.55 -15.87
CA ASP A 785 33.65 3.00 -16.61
C ASP A 785 33.89 3.06 -18.12
N LEU A 786 32.80 3.00 -18.89
CA LEU A 786 32.83 3.05 -20.34
C LEU A 786 32.06 4.27 -20.84
N VAL A 787 32.78 5.30 -21.27
CA VAL A 787 32.20 6.57 -21.71
C VAL A 787 32.49 6.82 -23.18
N PHE A 788 31.44 7.16 -23.93
CA PHE A 788 31.50 7.72 -25.27
C PHE A 788 30.91 9.12 -25.24
N GLY A 789 31.63 10.11 -25.78
CA GLY A 789 31.11 11.47 -25.99
C GLY A 789 30.08 11.48 -27.13
N GLU A 790 30.59 11.55 -28.37
CA GLU A 790 30.10 10.99 -29.64
C GLU A 790 30.28 11.96 -30.85
N ASP A 791 29.89 13.24 -30.73
CA ASP A 791 30.01 14.32 -31.73
C ASP A 791 29.77 15.66 -31.00
N ASP A 792 30.55 16.73 -31.31
CA ASP A 792 30.71 18.01 -30.56
C ASP A 792 31.80 18.00 -29.47
N ASN A 793 31.91 19.05 -28.63
CA ASN A 793 33.16 19.37 -27.90
C ASN A 793 33.08 18.99 -26.41
N ASP A 794 33.26 17.70 -26.12
CA ASP A 794 32.88 17.12 -24.83
C ASP A 794 33.84 17.42 -23.67
N THR A 795 33.31 17.35 -22.45
CA THR A 795 34.08 17.40 -21.20
C THR A 795 33.82 16.17 -20.34
N ILE A 796 34.73 15.19 -20.44
CA ILE A 796 34.62 13.87 -19.79
C ILE A 796 35.60 13.77 -18.61
N PHE A 797 35.10 13.39 -17.44
CA PHE A 797 35.87 12.94 -16.28
C PHE A 797 35.58 11.46 -16.03
N GLY A 798 36.62 10.61 -16.00
CA GLY A 798 36.51 9.21 -15.56
C GLY A 798 36.29 9.17 -14.06
N GLY A 799 37.38 9.20 -13.29
CA GLY A 799 37.38 9.53 -11.87
C GLY A 799 38.33 8.66 -11.07
N ALA A 800 37.89 7.45 -10.71
CA ALA A 800 38.59 6.59 -9.76
C ALA A 800 38.47 5.08 -10.06
N GLY A 801 38.69 4.73 -11.33
CA GLY A 801 38.65 3.36 -11.82
C GLY A 801 39.80 2.94 -12.71
N ASN A 802 39.51 1.98 -13.59
CA ASN A 802 40.35 1.59 -14.72
C ASN A 802 39.51 1.83 -15.98
N ASP A 803 39.41 3.10 -16.36
CA ASP A 803 38.30 3.60 -17.19
C ASP A 803 38.62 3.52 -18.68
N THR A 804 37.59 3.57 -19.52
CA THR A 804 37.70 3.56 -20.99
C THR A 804 36.88 4.71 -21.56
N LEU A 805 37.58 5.76 -22.00
CA LEU A 805 37.01 7.04 -22.41
C LEU A 805 37.33 7.30 -23.89
N ASP A 806 36.31 7.51 -24.72
CA ASP A 806 36.42 7.82 -26.15
C ASP A 806 35.60 9.08 -26.46
N GLY A 807 36.26 10.21 -26.75
CA GLY A 807 35.58 11.49 -26.98
C GLY A 807 34.75 11.48 -28.27
N GLY A 808 35.35 11.02 -29.37
CA GLY A 808 34.66 10.83 -30.65
C GLY A 808 35.07 11.86 -31.71
N ILE A 809 34.37 13.00 -31.79
CA ILE A 809 34.49 13.95 -32.92
C ILE A 809 34.40 15.41 -32.45
N ASP A 810 35.47 16.16 -32.74
CA ASP A 810 35.74 17.59 -32.48
C ASP A 810 36.57 17.87 -31.18
N ASP A 811 36.62 19.11 -30.66
CA ASP A 811 37.74 19.60 -29.82
C ASP A 811 37.63 19.22 -28.30
N ASP A 812 37.62 17.92 -27.99
CA ASP A 812 37.33 17.33 -26.66
C ASP A 812 38.26 17.70 -25.48
N VAL A 813 37.77 17.49 -24.25
CA VAL A 813 38.51 17.55 -22.98
C VAL A 813 38.26 16.28 -22.17
N ILE A 814 39.30 15.47 -21.91
CA ILE A 814 39.18 14.20 -21.17
C ILE A 814 40.21 14.15 -20.03
N ASP A 815 39.79 13.79 -18.82
CA ASP A 815 40.64 13.56 -17.64
C ASP A 815 40.31 12.20 -17.01
N GLY A 816 41.21 11.21 -17.13
CA GLY A 816 41.00 9.84 -16.65
C GLY A 816 40.79 9.75 -15.14
N GLY A 817 41.65 10.43 -14.39
CA GLY A 817 41.50 10.60 -12.94
C GLY A 817 42.47 9.73 -12.15
N SER A 818 42.15 8.46 -11.88
CA SER A 818 42.97 7.63 -10.99
C SER A 818 42.82 6.10 -11.07
N GLY A 819 43.41 5.49 -12.11
CA GLY A 819 43.89 4.10 -12.05
C GLY A 819 44.87 3.70 -13.16
N ASP A 820 44.53 2.71 -14.00
CA ASP A 820 45.31 2.44 -15.22
C ASP A 820 44.33 2.57 -16.42
N ASP A 821 44.21 3.78 -16.96
CA ASP A 821 43.10 4.17 -17.84
C ASP A 821 43.37 3.97 -19.34
N LEU A 822 42.33 3.94 -20.16
CA LEU A 822 42.38 3.87 -21.62
C LEU A 822 41.66 5.06 -22.25
N ILE A 823 42.42 5.96 -22.86
CA ILE A 823 41.90 7.25 -23.38
C ILE A 823 42.09 7.33 -24.90
N ILE A 824 41.01 7.70 -25.59
CA ILE A 824 40.94 7.93 -27.04
C ILE A 824 40.34 9.33 -27.25
N GLY A 825 41.10 10.22 -27.92
CA GLY A 825 40.67 11.60 -28.17
C GLY A 825 39.96 11.82 -29.51
N GLY A 826 39.75 10.77 -30.31
CA GLY A 826 38.94 10.88 -31.52
C GLY A 826 39.47 11.87 -32.58
N GLN A 827 38.61 12.79 -33.01
CA GLN A 827 38.84 13.67 -34.17
C GLN A 827 38.83 15.17 -33.83
N GLY A 828 39.82 15.69 -33.09
CA GLY A 828 39.94 17.14 -32.88
C GLY A 828 41.35 17.69 -32.69
N ALA A 829 41.41 18.72 -31.83
CA ALA A 829 42.60 19.28 -31.20
C ALA A 829 42.56 19.10 -29.67
N ASP A 830 42.10 17.92 -29.28
CA ASP A 830 41.71 17.38 -27.97
C ASP A 830 42.71 17.59 -26.80
N SER A 831 42.18 17.65 -25.58
CA SER A 831 42.90 17.96 -24.35
C SER A 831 42.82 16.80 -23.35
N LEU A 832 43.73 15.83 -23.53
CA LEU A 832 43.72 14.56 -22.80
C LEU A 832 44.65 14.57 -21.58
N SER A 833 44.17 14.06 -20.45
CA SER A 833 44.87 13.95 -19.17
C SER A 833 44.65 12.55 -18.59
N GLY A 834 45.72 11.90 -18.10
CA GLY A 834 45.64 10.57 -17.48
C GLY A 834 45.22 10.68 -16.02
N GLY A 835 46.02 11.42 -15.23
CA GLY A 835 45.72 11.69 -13.83
C GLY A 835 46.74 11.03 -12.91
N THR A 836 46.47 9.83 -12.41
CA THR A 836 47.44 9.04 -11.62
C THR A 836 47.36 7.53 -11.83
N GLY A 837 48.21 6.96 -12.69
CA GLY A 837 48.67 5.58 -12.55
C GLY A 837 49.46 4.98 -13.73
N ASN A 838 48.83 4.29 -14.69
CA ASN A 838 49.56 3.69 -15.82
C ASN A 838 48.77 3.81 -17.13
N ASP A 839 48.59 5.05 -17.57
CA ASP A 839 47.50 5.41 -18.48
C ASP A 839 47.90 5.23 -19.95
N THR A 840 46.94 4.81 -20.77
CA THR A 840 47.17 4.42 -22.16
C THR A 840 46.37 5.27 -23.13
N PHE A 841 47.07 6.21 -23.78
CA PHE A 841 46.53 7.04 -24.85
C PHE A 841 46.72 6.33 -26.20
N VAL A 842 45.63 6.13 -26.96
CA VAL A 842 45.67 5.44 -28.25
C VAL A 842 45.46 6.44 -29.39
N ILE A 843 46.40 6.48 -30.36
CA ILE A 843 46.29 7.31 -31.56
C ILE A 843 46.39 6.43 -32.82
N GLY A 844 45.34 6.44 -33.64
CA GLY A 844 45.13 5.60 -34.81
C GLY A 844 44.96 6.35 -36.15
N ASP A 845 44.14 5.73 -37.00
CA ASP A 845 43.62 6.24 -38.28
C ASP A 845 42.13 5.76 -38.37
N PHE A 846 41.19 6.45 -37.69
CA PHE A 846 39.76 6.11 -37.62
C PHE A 846 39.16 5.94 -39.02
N THR A 847 38.27 4.98 -39.20
CA THR A 847 37.60 4.71 -40.48
C THR A 847 36.10 4.66 -40.25
N ASP A 848 35.41 5.71 -40.69
CA ASP A 848 33.97 5.83 -40.43
C ASP A 848 33.20 4.67 -41.11
N PRO A 849 32.25 4.02 -40.41
CA PRO A 849 31.59 2.82 -40.91
C PRO A 849 30.52 3.09 -41.99
N ILE A 850 30.08 4.33 -42.17
CA ILE A 850 28.95 4.74 -43.03
C ILE A 850 29.44 5.33 -44.37
N PHE A 851 30.25 6.39 -44.34
CA PHE A 851 30.78 7.02 -45.56
C PHE A 851 32.09 6.37 -46.02
N GLY A 852 32.83 5.75 -45.10
CA GLY A 852 34.04 4.96 -45.39
C GLY A 852 35.28 5.82 -45.66
N ASP A 853 35.28 7.06 -45.19
CA ASP A 853 36.45 7.92 -45.20
C ASP A 853 37.37 7.60 -44.00
N VAL A 854 38.65 7.94 -44.13
CA VAL A 854 39.70 7.57 -43.15
C VAL A 854 40.35 8.83 -42.62
N TYR A 855 40.19 9.05 -41.32
CA TYR A 855 40.65 10.20 -40.58
C TYR A 855 41.99 9.89 -39.89
N LYS A 856 42.45 10.85 -39.09
CA LYS A 856 43.76 10.82 -38.45
C LYS A 856 43.63 11.49 -37.08
N GLU A 857 43.38 10.70 -36.05
CA GLU A 857 43.57 11.14 -34.66
C GLU A 857 45.00 11.72 -34.48
N GLY A 858 45.20 12.57 -33.47
CA GLY A 858 46.51 13.12 -33.15
C GLY A 858 46.88 14.43 -33.87
N ILE A 859 45.91 15.22 -34.37
CA ILE A 859 46.19 16.36 -35.29
C ILE A 859 46.00 17.77 -34.69
N GLY A 860 45.80 17.89 -33.38
CA GLY A 860 46.00 19.17 -32.67
C GLY A 860 46.31 19.05 -31.17
N ASP A 861 46.09 17.87 -30.65
CA ASP A 861 45.88 17.47 -29.28
C ASP A 861 47.11 17.60 -28.37
N THR A 862 46.78 17.77 -27.08
CA THR A 862 47.72 18.00 -25.99
C THR A 862 47.50 16.98 -24.89
N ILE A 863 48.37 15.96 -24.89
CA ILE A 863 48.39 14.90 -23.88
C ILE A 863 49.20 15.32 -22.65
N LEU A 864 48.71 14.88 -21.49
CA LEU A 864 49.39 14.81 -20.21
C LEU A 864 49.15 13.40 -19.63
N GLY A 865 50.17 12.71 -19.16
CA GLY A 865 49.99 11.54 -18.29
C GLY A 865 49.62 12.02 -16.87
N GLY A 866 50.56 11.91 -15.93
CA GLY A 866 50.60 12.81 -14.76
C GLY A 866 51.57 12.39 -13.66
N GLU A 867 52.54 13.24 -13.27
CA GLU A 867 53.53 12.88 -12.23
C GLU A 867 52.93 12.62 -10.83
N ASP A 868 53.00 11.38 -10.33
CA ASP A 868 52.87 11.04 -8.91
C ASP A 868 54.10 11.48 -8.07
N PRO A 869 53.98 11.57 -6.73
CA PRO A 869 55.08 12.04 -5.87
C PRO A 869 56.24 11.05 -5.62
N ASP A 870 56.19 9.81 -6.10
CA ASP A 870 57.08 8.69 -5.78
C ASP A 870 57.79 8.03 -7.01
N ASP A 871 57.51 8.42 -8.27
CA ASP A 871 58.20 7.99 -9.52
C ASP A 871 58.05 6.47 -9.77
N GLY A 872 56.84 6.04 -10.15
CA GLY A 872 56.44 4.62 -10.16
C GLY A 872 55.24 4.22 -11.03
N ASP A 873 54.45 5.21 -11.43
CA ASP A 873 53.60 5.33 -12.62
C ASP A 873 54.37 5.08 -13.94
N ILE A 874 53.64 4.68 -15.00
CA ILE A 874 54.21 4.38 -16.33
C ILE A 874 53.18 4.62 -17.45
N ASP A 875 53.18 5.81 -18.02
CA ASP A 875 52.20 6.18 -19.05
C ASP A 875 52.66 5.79 -20.47
N VAL A 876 51.68 5.53 -21.33
CA VAL A 876 51.85 4.91 -22.65
C VAL A 876 51.09 5.68 -23.72
N LEU A 877 51.84 6.29 -24.64
CA LEU A 877 51.27 6.78 -25.89
C LEU A 877 51.45 5.71 -26.98
N ASP A 878 50.39 4.96 -27.31
CA ASP A 878 50.45 4.01 -28.43
C ASP A 878 50.18 4.70 -29.76
N LEU A 879 51.15 4.57 -30.66
CA LEU A 879 51.14 5.10 -32.02
C LEU A 879 51.21 3.95 -33.04
N SER A 880 50.70 2.77 -32.68
CA SER A 880 50.77 1.56 -33.50
C SER A 880 49.79 1.56 -34.67
N GLY A 881 48.64 2.21 -34.52
CA GLY A 881 47.66 2.46 -35.58
C GLY A 881 48.06 3.65 -36.47
N ALA A 882 48.49 4.76 -35.85
CA ALA A 882 48.78 6.01 -36.52
C ALA A 882 49.68 5.90 -37.78
N GLY A 883 49.24 6.58 -38.85
CA GLY A 883 49.95 6.72 -40.12
C GLY A 883 51.37 7.33 -40.03
N PRO A 884 52.04 7.56 -41.18
CA PRO A 884 53.49 7.82 -41.21
C PRO A 884 53.91 9.06 -40.40
N LEU A 885 54.55 8.84 -39.25
CA LEU A 885 54.83 9.85 -38.21
C LEU A 885 56.32 9.96 -37.81
N LYS A 886 56.63 10.95 -36.97
CA LYS A 886 57.97 11.15 -36.37
C LYS A 886 57.89 11.88 -35.02
N ILE A 887 58.21 11.16 -33.95
CA ILE A 887 58.39 11.68 -32.59
C ILE A 887 59.61 12.63 -32.50
N ILE A 888 59.50 13.67 -31.67
CA ILE A 888 60.57 14.57 -31.22
C ILE A 888 60.37 14.86 -29.73
N TYR A 889 61.26 14.37 -28.87
CA TYR A 889 61.34 14.80 -27.47
C TYR A 889 61.92 16.21 -27.36
N ASP A 890 61.37 17.04 -26.48
CA ASP A 890 61.80 18.43 -26.25
C ASP A 890 61.43 18.87 -24.82
N ASP A 891 62.34 18.60 -23.86
CA ASP A 891 62.33 19.02 -22.43
C ASP A 891 62.30 20.56 -22.20
N ALA A 892 61.89 21.34 -23.20
CA ALA A 892 61.49 22.74 -23.09
C ALA A 892 59.96 22.94 -23.12
N LEU A 893 59.17 21.89 -23.41
CA LEU A 893 57.71 21.91 -23.41
C LEU A 893 57.15 21.84 -21.99
N ASP A 894 57.64 20.91 -21.17
CA ASP A 894 57.65 21.06 -19.72
C ASP A 894 59.10 21.22 -19.18
N PRO A 895 59.42 22.35 -18.51
CA PRO A 895 60.69 22.56 -17.79
C PRO A 895 60.67 22.14 -16.30
N GLY A 896 59.63 21.43 -15.84
CA GLY A 896 59.40 21.05 -14.44
C GLY A 896 59.87 19.64 -14.08
N GLY A 897 59.30 18.64 -14.77
CA GLY A 897 59.46 17.20 -14.59
C GLY A 897 60.70 16.61 -15.26
N GLU A 898 60.71 15.28 -15.42
CA GLU A 898 61.91 14.54 -15.83
C GLU A 898 62.23 14.58 -17.35
N PRO A 899 63.50 14.33 -17.77
CA PRO A 899 63.94 14.55 -19.14
C PRO A 899 63.78 13.33 -20.06
N GLY A 900 62.91 13.47 -21.05
CA GLY A 900 62.67 12.49 -22.09
C GLY A 900 61.22 12.01 -22.16
N GLU A 901 60.38 12.44 -21.21
CA GLU A 901 58.95 12.16 -21.13
C GLU A 901 58.08 13.20 -21.88
N SER A 902 58.62 14.39 -22.18
CA SER A 902 57.91 15.46 -22.91
C SER A 902 58.34 15.61 -24.37
N GLY A 903 57.40 15.89 -25.28
CA GLY A 903 57.68 15.99 -26.70
C GLY A 903 56.51 16.33 -27.63
N LYS A 904 56.71 15.98 -28.91
CA LYS A 904 55.78 16.17 -30.02
C LYS A 904 55.79 14.98 -30.96
N VAL A 905 54.63 14.61 -31.49
CA VAL A 905 54.52 13.69 -32.64
C VAL A 905 54.21 14.51 -33.88
N ILE A 906 55.05 14.41 -34.92
CA ILE A 906 54.78 15.05 -36.21
C ILE A 906 54.21 14.02 -37.18
N PHE A 907 52.97 14.22 -37.62
CA PHE A 907 52.30 13.37 -38.60
C PHE A 907 52.59 13.86 -40.02
N TYR A 908 52.60 12.95 -41.00
CA TYR A 908 52.82 13.29 -42.40
C TYR A 908 51.71 12.73 -43.28
N THR A 909 51.35 13.47 -44.33
CA THR A 909 50.35 13.01 -45.33
C THR A 909 50.92 11.94 -46.28
N ASP A 910 52.19 11.55 -46.11
CA ASP A 910 52.92 10.71 -47.06
C ASP A 910 54.04 9.88 -46.39
N ALA A 911 54.19 8.62 -46.80
CA ALA A 911 55.20 7.69 -46.27
C ALA A 911 56.66 8.02 -46.67
N SER A 912 56.91 9.13 -47.38
CA SER A 912 58.26 9.69 -47.57
C SER A 912 58.57 10.88 -46.65
N GLN A 913 57.63 11.24 -45.75
CA GLN A 913 57.76 12.25 -44.71
C GLN A 913 58.17 13.62 -45.26
N THR A 914 57.52 14.05 -46.34
CA THR A 914 57.82 15.32 -47.03
C THR A 914 56.80 16.43 -46.77
N THR A 915 55.55 16.06 -46.47
CA THR A 915 54.45 16.98 -46.17
C THR A 915 53.90 16.67 -44.78
N ILE A 916 53.98 17.63 -43.86
CA ILE A 916 53.41 17.50 -42.51
C ILE A 916 51.88 17.59 -42.61
N ALA A 917 51.19 16.77 -41.83
CA ALA A 917 49.74 16.81 -41.64
C ALA A 917 49.40 17.69 -40.43
N GLY A 918 49.83 17.28 -39.23
CA GLY A 918 49.64 17.98 -37.95
C GLY A 918 50.78 17.71 -36.96
N GLU A 919 50.65 18.21 -35.73
CA GLU A 919 51.56 17.96 -34.61
C GLU A 919 50.81 17.82 -33.26
N LEU A 920 50.77 16.61 -32.69
CA LEU A 920 50.39 16.35 -31.29
C LEU A 920 51.48 16.84 -30.33
N ILE A 921 51.10 17.29 -29.13
CA ILE A 921 51.99 17.61 -28.01
C ILE A 921 51.75 16.59 -26.88
N PHE A 922 52.81 16.05 -26.28
CA PHE A 922 52.70 15.20 -25.09
C PHE A 922 53.66 15.69 -24.00
N LYS A 923 53.26 15.50 -22.74
CA LYS A 923 54.06 15.75 -21.53
C LYS A 923 53.86 14.58 -20.59
N GLU A 924 54.88 14.26 -19.80
CA GLU A 924 54.77 13.27 -18.72
C GLU A 924 54.29 11.90 -19.28
N ILE A 925 55.02 11.34 -20.27
CA ILE A 925 54.75 10.02 -20.87
C ILE A 925 56.04 9.17 -20.96
N GLU A 926 56.05 7.99 -20.33
CA GLU A 926 57.26 7.17 -20.20
C GLU A 926 57.59 6.37 -21.46
N ASN A 927 56.57 5.91 -22.20
CA ASN A 927 56.67 4.89 -23.24
C ASN A 927 55.93 5.20 -24.56
N VAL A 928 56.49 4.69 -25.66
CA VAL A 928 55.91 4.75 -27.04
C VAL A 928 56.32 3.46 -27.82
N ILE A 929 55.40 2.72 -28.49
CA ILE A 929 55.52 1.23 -28.77
C ILE A 929 55.37 0.81 -30.28
N PRO A 930 56.21 -0.11 -30.90
CA PRO A 930 55.84 -1.46 -31.53
C PRO A 930 57.06 -2.54 -31.58
N CYS A 931 57.37 -3.69 -32.33
CA CYS A 931 58.44 -4.82 -31.98
C CYS A 931 59.44 -5.65 -33.02
N PHE A 932 60.82 -5.95 -32.75
CA PHE A 932 62.19 -6.72 -33.18
C PHE A 932 63.23 -6.82 -34.53
N THR A 933 64.54 -6.39 -34.59
CA THR A 933 65.51 -5.85 -35.66
C THR A 933 65.50 -6.06 -37.24
N PRO A 934 65.58 -4.99 -38.12
CA PRO A 934 65.85 -5.00 -39.60
C PRO A 934 67.31 -5.02 -40.09
N GLY A 935 67.49 -5.23 -41.41
CA GLY A 935 68.79 -5.38 -42.10
C GLY A 935 69.44 -6.75 -41.90
N THR A 936 68.89 -7.52 -40.96
CA THR A 936 69.16 -8.93 -40.69
C THR A 936 68.78 -9.79 -41.89
N LEU A 937 69.67 -10.68 -42.34
CA LEU A 937 69.44 -11.55 -43.49
C LEU A 937 68.97 -12.95 -43.04
N ILE A 938 67.79 -13.35 -43.50
CA ILE A 938 67.16 -14.64 -43.25
C ILE A 938 67.32 -15.54 -44.47
N ALA A 939 67.73 -16.79 -44.28
CA ALA A 939 67.95 -17.73 -45.39
C ALA A 939 66.62 -18.31 -45.92
N THR A 940 66.32 -18.09 -47.20
CA THR A 940 65.19 -18.70 -47.92
C THR A 940 65.68 -19.75 -48.93
N PRO A 941 64.80 -20.63 -49.46
CA PRO A 941 65.14 -21.52 -50.57
C PRO A 941 65.57 -20.82 -51.87
N LYS A 942 65.36 -19.49 -51.97
CA LYS A 942 65.77 -18.64 -53.10
C LYS A 942 67.13 -17.95 -52.86
N GLY A 943 67.62 -17.92 -51.61
CA GLY A 943 68.78 -17.15 -51.17
C GLY A 943 68.52 -16.42 -49.84
N GLU A 944 69.53 -15.75 -49.29
CA GLU A 944 69.37 -14.88 -48.11
C GLU A 944 68.65 -13.57 -48.50
N VAL A 945 67.67 -13.14 -47.70
CA VAL A 945 66.88 -11.90 -47.92
C VAL A 945 66.77 -11.07 -46.63
N PRO A 946 66.62 -9.73 -46.69
CA PRO A 946 66.40 -8.91 -45.49
C PRO A 946 65.08 -9.23 -44.80
N VAL A 947 65.06 -9.25 -43.47
CA VAL A 947 63.88 -9.58 -42.65
C VAL A 947 62.71 -8.62 -42.91
N GLU A 948 62.99 -7.32 -43.14
CA GLU A 948 62.00 -6.31 -43.52
C GLU A 948 61.27 -6.59 -44.85
N SER A 949 61.81 -7.50 -45.67
CA SER A 949 61.21 -7.92 -46.94
C SER A 949 60.42 -9.22 -46.87
N LEU A 950 60.40 -9.90 -45.71
CA LEU A 950 59.58 -11.10 -45.49
C LEU A 950 58.12 -10.72 -45.27
N ARG A 951 57.20 -11.58 -45.73
CA ARG A 951 55.76 -11.49 -45.45
C ARG A 951 55.23 -12.90 -45.14
N GLU A 952 53.98 -12.97 -44.69
CA GLU A 952 53.29 -14.25 -44.53
C GLU A 952 53.25 -15.04 -45.86
N GLY A 953 53.34 -16.36 -45.76
CA GLY A 953 53.46 -17.25 -46.91
C GLY A 953 54.85 -17.31 -47.57
N ASP A 954 55.82 -16.46 -47.19
CA ASP A 954 57.21 -16.66 -47.61
C ASP A 954 57.85 -17.84 -46.85
N ARG A 955 58.82 -18.48 -47.50
CA ARG A 955 59.41 -19.74 -47.00
C ARG A 955 60.87 -19.57 -46.59
N VAL A 956 61.19 -20.05 -45.40
CA VAL A 956 62.48 -19.91 -44.72
C VAL A 956 63.13 -21.29 -44.52
N VAL A 957 64.46 -21.32 -44.49
CA VAL A 957 65.26 -22.50 -44.19
C VAL A 957 65.43 -22.63 -42.68
N THR A 958 64.92 -23.71 -42.12
CA THR A 958 64.98 -24.05 -40.70
C THR A 958 65.84 -25.31 -40.47
N ARG A 959 66.29 -25.50 -39.23
CA ARG A 959 67.22 -26.59 -38.86
C ARG A 959 66.50 -27.92 -38.66
N ASP A 960 65.32 -27.89 -38.04
CA ASP A 960 64.71 -29.06 -37.42
C ASP A 960 63.66 -29.72 -38.31
N ASN A 961 62.79 -28.95 -39.00
CA ASN A 961 61.80 -29.50 -39.95
C ASN A 961 62.01 -29.05 -41.41
N GLY A 962 63.13 -28.41 -41.76
CA GLY A 962 63.57 -28.20 -43.15
C GLY A 962 63.20 -26.85 -43.76
N ILE A 963 62.16 -26.79 -44.59
CA ILE A 963 61.69 -25.52 -45.17
C ILE A 963 60.26 -25.29 -44.70
N GLN A 964 60.07 -24.26 -43.88
CA GLN A 964 58.78 -23.88 -43.30
C GLN A 964 58.30 -22.55 -43.86
N GLU A 965 57.03 -22.24 -43.62
CA GLU A 965 56.30 -21.10 -44.18
C GLU A 965 55.89 -20.13 -43.06
N ILE A 966 56.15 -18.84 -43.27
CA ILE A 966 55.85 -17.79 -42.28
C ILE A 966 54.34 -17.63 -42.15
N ARG A 967 53.85 -17.49 -40.92
CA ARG A 967 52.43 -17.36 -40.57
C ARG A 967 52.02 -15.99 -40.03
N TRP A 968 52.96 -15.19 -39.56
CA TRP A 968 52.72 -13.87 -38.95
C TRP A 968 54.00 -13.02 -39.01
N VAL A 969 53.90 -11.68 -39.12
CA VAL A 969 55.03 -10.72 -39.17
C VAL A 969 54.66 -9.33 -38.57
N GLY A 970 55.39 -8.81 -37.56
CA GLY A 970 55.19 -7.46 -36.95
C GLY A 970 56.43 -6.53 -37.00
N SER A 971 56.41 -5.28 -36.45
CA SER A 971 57.59 -4.36 -36.40
C SER A 971 57.57 -3.20 -35.38
N ARG A 972 58.72 -2.50 -35.13
CA ARG A 972 59.04 -1.50 -34.04
C ARG A 972 59.86 -0.28 -34.54
N THR A 973 60.06 0.71 -33.66
CA THR A 973 61.44 1.16 -33.30
C THR A 973 61.66 1.41 -31.78
N LEU A 974 62.78 0.94 -31.16
CA LEU A 974 63.29 1.47 -29.85
C LEU A 974 64.29 2.58 -30.19
N ASN A 975 64.23 3.71 -29.49
CA ASN A 975 65.11 4.86 -29.65
C ASN A 975 66.31 4.78 -28.68
N ARG A 976 66.99 5.89 -28.36
CA ARG A 976 68.12 5.90 -27.41
C ARG A 976 67.67 6.04 -25.96
N GLU A 977 66.67 6.88 -25.67
CA GLU A 977 66.06 7.05 -24.34
C GLU A 977 65.37 5.76 -23.89
N GLU A 978 64.53 5.15 -24.73
CA GLU A 978 63.91 3.83 -24.44
C GLU A 978 64.99 2.78 -24.12
N LEU A 979 66.11 2.78 -24.87
CA LEU A 979 67.25 1.91 -24.62
C LEU A 979 68.10 2.32 -23.43
N ALA A 980 68.00 3.57 -22.97
CA ALA A 980 68.63 4.06 -21.75
C ALA A 980 67.85 3.56 -20.53
N LYS A 981 66.54 3.88 -20.47
CA LYS A 981 65.55 3.44 -19.45
C LYS A 981 65.50 1.91 -19.32
N ALA A 982 65.45 1.17 -20.44
CA ALA A 982 65.40 -0.29 -20.48
C ALA A 982 66.75 -0.95 -20.87
N PRO A 983 67.78 -0.99 -19.98
CA PRO A 983 69.09 -1.56 -20.29
C PRO A 983 69.07 -3.08 -20.58
N ASN A 984 68.00 -3.76 -20.17
CA ASN A 984 67.65 -5.15 -20.48
C ASN A 984 67.23 -5.37 -21.94
N LEU A 985 66.89 -4.32 -22.70
CA LEU A 985 66.48 -4.36 -24.11
C LEU A 985 67.55 -3.85 -25.09
N ARG A 986 68.72 -3.38 -24.60
CA ARG A 986 69.85 -2.90 -25.44
C ARG A 986 70.40 -3.97 -26.38
N PRO A 987 70.31 -3.80 -27.71
CA PRO A 987 70.59 -4.86 -28.67
C PRO A 987 72.02 -5.40 -28.56
N ILE A 988 72.20 -6.67 -28.91
CA ILE A 988 73.49 -7.36 -28.78
C ILE A 988 74.08 -7.61 -30.16
N LEU A 989 75.27 -7.05 -30.37
CA LEU A 989 76.13 -7.27 -31.53
C LEU A 989 76.95 -8.56 -31.32
N ILE A 990 76.65 -9.58 -32.14
CA ILE A 990 77.38 -10.85 -32.21
C ILE A 990 78.26 -10.79 -33.47
N LYS A 991 79.59 -10.73 -33.32
CA LYS A 991 80.52 -10.55 -34.45
C LYS A 991 80.85 -11.87 -35.15
N ALA A 992 81.24 -11.80 -36.42
CA ALA A 992 81.56 -12.97 -37.22
C ALA A 992 82.57 -13.91 -36.55
N GLY A 993 82.23 -15.20 -36.47
CA GLY A 993 83.04 -16.24 -35.82
C GLY A 993 83.03 -16.27 -34.29
N SER A 994 82.28 -15.41 -33.60
CA SER A 994 82.30 -15.28 -32.13
C SER A 994 81.68 -16.45 -31.36
N LEU A 995 80.78 -17.24 -31.97
CA LEU A 995 80.09 -18.37 -31.36
C LEU A 995 80.89 -19.69 -31.48
N GLY A 996 82.07 -19.64 -32.09
CA GLY A 996 82.88 -20.82 -32.39
C GLY A 996 82.66 -21.34 -33.81
N HIS A 997 83.58 -22.21 -34.25
CA HIS A 997 83.58 -22.87 -35.57
C HIS A 997 83.46 -21.99 -36.83
N GLY A 998 83.46 -20.65 -36.70
CA GLY A 998 83.27 -19.69 -37.79
C GLY A 998 81.88 -19.04 -37.82
N LEU A 999 81.03 -19.29 -36.81
CA LEU A 999 79.66 -18.76 -36.72
C LEU A 999 79.56 -17.55 -35.76
N PRO A 1000 78.65 -16.59 -35.99
CA PRO A 1000 77.91 -16.38 -37.25
C PRO A 1000 78.88 -16.10 -38.40
N GLU A 1001 78.46 -16.35 -39.64
CA GLU A 1001 79.34 -16.10 -40.81
C GLU A 1001 79.53 -14.60 -41.09
N ARG A 1002 78.64 -13.76 -40.54
CA ARG A 1002 78.65 -12.29 -40.60
C ARG A 1002 78.27 -11.71 -39.24
N ASP A 1003 78.59 -10.45 -39.00
CA ASP A 1003 78.08 -9.72 -37.82
C ASP A 1003 76.53 -9.68 -37.83
N MET A 1004 75.89 -9.77 -36.66
CA MET A 1004 74.43 -9.66 -36.50
C MET A 1004 74.06 -8.88 -35.23
N VAL A 1005 72.86 -8.28 -35.23
CA VAL A 1005 72.32 -7.49 -34.12
C VAL A 1005 70.94 -8.03 -33.75
N VAL A 1006 70.77 -8.46 -32.50
CA VAL A 1006 69.57 -9.15 -32.01
C VAL A 1006 69.08 -8.54 -30.69
N SER A 1007 67.81 -8.75 -30.34
CA SER A 1007 67.31 -8.41 -28.99
C SER A 1007 68.04 -9.25 -27.91
N PRO A 1008 68.11 -8.80 -26.66
CA PRO A 1008 69.03 -9.42 -25.70
C PRO A 1008 68.58 -10.81 -25.26
N GLN A 1009 67.27 -11.10 -25.37
CA GLN A 1009 66.68 -12.37 -25.02
C GLN A 1009 66.65 -13.35 -26.20
N HIS A 1010 66.97 -12.89 -27.41
CA HIS A 1010 67.05 -13.72 -28.61
C HIS A 1010 68.01 -14.90 -28.38
N ARG A 1011 67.54 -16.12 -28.66
CA ARG A 1011 68.26 -17.35 -28.31
C ARG A 1011 69.07 -17.87 -29.49
N MET A 1012 70.35 -18.09 -29.22
CA MET A 1012 71.35 -18.54 -30.17
C MET A 1012 71.62 -20.03 -29.96
N LEU A 1013 71.70 -20.82 -31.03
CA LEU A 1013 72.06 -22.23 -30.93
C LEU A 1013 73.59 -22.40 -30.88
N ILE A 1014 74.10 -22.92 -29.77
CA ILE A 1014 75.52 -23.17 -29.52
C ILE A 1014 75.78 -24.68 -29.55
N ALA A 1015 76.80 -25.11 -30.31
CA ALA A 1015 77.15 -26.52 -30.47
C ALA A 1015 78.67 -26.72 -30.45
N GLY A 1016 79.14 -27.78 -29.78
CA GLY A 1016 80.55 -28.20 -29.80
C GLY A 1016 80.99 -28.99 -28.57
N ASP A 1017 82.25 -29.43 -28.56
CA ASP A 1017 82.81 -30.34 -27.54
C ASP A 1017 82.55 -29.91 -26.07
N ARG A 1018 82.43 -28.60 -25.80
CA ARG A 1018 82.13 -28.07 -24.46
C ARG A 1018 80.66 -28.22 -24.04
N THR A 1019 79.69 -28.14 -24.95
CA THR A 1019 78.27 -28.32 -24.59
C THR A 1019 78.03 -29.76 -24.16
N GLN A 1020 78.56 -30.70 -24.94
CA GLN A 1020 78.49 -32.14 -24.63
C GLN A 1020 79.20 -32.46 -23.31
N LEU A 1021 80.35 -31.84 -23.03
CA LEU A 1021 81.12 -32.10 -21.82
C LEU A 1021 80.46 -31.60 -20.52
N TYR A 1022 79.72 -30.49 -20.57
CA TYR A 1022 79.15 -29.85 -19.38
C TYR A 1022 77.64 -30.10 -19.18
N PHE A 1023 76.91 -30.40 -20.24
CA PHE A 1023 75.44 -30.53 -20.20
C PHE A 1023 74.92 -31.87 -20.73
N ASP A 1024 75.81 -32.76 -21.18
CA ASP A 1024 75.56 -34.02 -21.90
C ASP A 1024 74.90 -33.85 -23.28
N GLU A 1025 74.63 -32.60 -23.70
CA GLU A 1025 73.93 -32.22 -24.93
C GLU A 1025 74.87 -31.72 -26.02
N SER A 1026 74.69 -32.23 -27.25
CA SER A 1026 75.52 -31.84 -28.40
C SER A 1026 75.26 -30.39 -28.89
N GLU A 1027 74.07 -29.86 -28.66
CA GLU A 1027 73.65 -28.49 -29.02
C GLU A 1027 72.73 -27.94 -27.93
N VAL A 1028 72.86 -26.66 -27.57
CA VAL A 1028 72.08 -26.00 -26.51
C VAL A 1028 71.70 -24.58 -26.91
N LEU A 1029 70.58 -24.08 -26.38
CA LEU A 1029 70.10 -22.72 -26.63
C LEU A 1029 70.58 -21.77 -25.54
N VAL A 1030 71.07 -20.60 -25.93
CA VAL A 1030 71.59 -19.57 -25.00
C VAL A 1030 71.12 -18.19 -25.44
N ALA A 1031 70.45 -17.46 -24.54
CA ALA A 1031 70.05 -16.06 -24.78
C ALA A 1031 71.28 -15.16 -25.00
N ALA A 1032 71.18 -14.21 -25.94
CA ALA A 1032 72.28 -13.32 -26.29
C ALA A 1032 72.86 -12.57 -25.06
N LYS A 1033 72.04 -12.14 -24.10
CA LYS A 1033 72.47 -11.49 -22.84
C LYS A 1033 73.33 -12.38 -21.94
N HIS A 1034 73.40 -13.69 -22.18
CA HIS A 1034 74.29 -14.61 -21.46
C HIS A 1034 75.58 -14.95 -22.22
N LEU A 1035 75.69 -14.54 -23.49
CA LEU A 1035 76.87 -14.72 -24.35
C LEU A 1035 77.81 -13.49 -24.39
N VAL A 1036 77.33 -12.34 -23.91
CA VAL A 1036 78.10 -11.08 -23.81
C VAL A 1036 79.44 -11.30 -23.11
N ASN A 1037 80.50 -10.80 -23.74
CA ASN A 1037 81.87 -10.92 -23.26
C ASN A 1037 82.70 -9.69 -23.63
N ALA A 1038 83.85 -9.50 -22.97
CA ALA A 1038 84.70 -8.32 -23.16
C ALA A 1038 85.45 -8.26 -24.51
N GLY A 1039 85.04 -9.03 -25.53
CA GLY A 1039 85.75 -9.18 -26.80
C GLY A 1039 84.84 -9.10 -28.04
N THR A 1040 84.09 -10.18 -28.32
CA THR A 1040 83.47 -10.42 -29.63
C THR A 1040 81.95 -10.42 -29.64
N ILE A 1041 81.29 -10.46 -28.47
CA ILE A 1041 79.84 -10.35 -28.33
C ILE A 1041 79.56 -9.25 -27.33
N GLN A 1042 78.91 -8.17 -27.76
CA GLN A 1042 78.85 -6.90 -27.04
C GLN A 1042 77.43 -6.31 -27.09
N THR A 1043 76.93 -5.81 -25.97
CA THR A 1043 75.80 -4.87 -25.96
C THR A 1043 76.16 -3.64 -26.80
N LEU A 1044 75.22 -3.17 -27.61
CA LEU A 1044 75.43 -2.14 -28.63
C LEU A 1044 74.67 -0.86 -28.27
N GLU A 1045 75.42 0.18 -27.91
CA GLU A 1045 74.89 1.52 -27.65
C GLU A 1045 74.53 2.23 -28.97
N THR A 1046 73.31 1.98 -29.47
CA THR A 1046 72.80 2.60 -30.70
C THR A 1046 72.28 4.03 -30.44
N LEU A 1047 71.86 4.73 -31.49
CA LEU A 1047 71.01 5.93 -31.40
C LEU A 1047 69.53 5.59 -31.58
N ARG A 1048 69.28 4.46 -32.22
CA ARG A 1048 67.97 3.93 -32.58
C ARG A 1048 68.16 2.49 -33.03
N THR A 1049 67.22 1.64 -32.66
CA THR A 1049 67.14 0.25 -33.07
C THR A 1049 65.73 0.04 -33.58
N THR A 1050 65.53 0.25 -34.90
CA THR A 1050 64.33 -0.27 -35.54
C THR A 1050 64.27 -1.77 -35.27
N TYR A 1051 63.06 -2.32 -35.16
CA TYR A 1051 62.78 -3.67 -34.68
C TYR A 1051 61.53 -4.18 -35.58
N ILE A 1052 61.17 -5.49 -35.70
CA ILE A 1052 60.46 -6.40 -36.70
C ILE A 1052 60.12 -7.80 -36.00
N HIS A 1053 59.28 -8.72 -36.48
CA HIS A 1053 59.33 -10.15 -36.05
C HIS A 1053 58.66 -11.08 -37.08
N PHE A 1054 58.78 -12.42 -36.95
CA PHE A 1054 58.03 -13.41 -37.73
C PHE A 1054 57.97 -14.80 -37.08
N MET A 1055 56.88 -15.55 -37.31
CA MET A 1055 56.60 -16.88 -36.73
C MET A 1055 56.19 -17.94 -37.79
N PHE A 1056 56.11 -19.21 -37.38
CA PHE A 1056 55.83 -20.39 -38.24
C PHE A 1056 54.66 -21.24 -37.70
N ASP A 1057 54.31 -22.32 -38.43
CA ASP A 1057 53.42 -23.41 -37.98
C ASP A 1057 53.94 -24.25 -36.79
N ARG A 1058 55.17 -24.02 -36.28
CA ARG A 1058 55.79 -24.76 -35.16
C ARG A 1058 57.11 -24.11 -34.70
N HIS A 1059 57.65 -24.60 -33.59
CA HIS A 1059 58.95 -24.16 -33.08
C HIS A 1059 60.09 -24.55 -34.04
N GLU A 1060 60.90 -23.56 -34.42
CA GLU A 1060 61.97 -23.73 -35.40
C GLU A 1060 63.24 -22.96 -35.02
N VAL A 1061 64.37 -23.46 -35.50
CA VAL A 1061 65.65 -22.74 -35.48
C VAL A 1061 65.94 -22.29 -36.92
N VAL A 1062 65.86 -20.99 -37.17
CA VAL A 1062 66.12 -20.36 -38.47
C VAL A 1062 67.60 -20.10 -38.70
N LEU A 1063 68.00 -20.00 -39.97
CA LEU A 1063 69.35 -19.57 -40.35
C LEU A 1063 69.36 -18.05 -40.65
N SER A 1064 69.98 -17.28 -39.75
CA SER A 1064 70.07 -15.81 -39.78
C SER A 1064 71.55 -15.36 -39.78
N ASN A 1065 71.96 -14.52 -40.73
CA ASN A 1065 73.34 -14.07 -40.97
C ASN A 1065 74.42 -15.20 -40.94
N GLY A 1066 74.01 -16.45 -41.24
CA GLY A 1066 74.86 -17.64 -41.18
C GLY A 1066 74.96 -18.34 -39.82
N ALA A 1067 74.32 -17.84 -38.75
CA ALA A 1067 74.13 -18.57 -37.50
C ALA A 1067 72.71 -19.14 -37.38
N TRP A 1068 72.58 -20.18 -36.55
CA TRP A 1068 71.30 -20.81 -36.24
C TRP A 1068 70.72 -20.15 -34.99
N THR A 1069 69.56 -19.52 -35.14
CA THR A 1069 68.89 -18.73 -34.10
C THR A 1069 67.43 -19.16 -33.97
N GLU A 1070 66.85 -18.96 -32.79
CA GLU A 1070 65.48 -19.40 -32.53
C GLU A 1070 64.46 -18.41 -33.12
N SER A 1071 63.48 -18.90 -33.89
CA SER A 1071 62.24 -18.15 -34.10
C SER A 1071 61.32 -18.47 -32.91
N PHE A 1072 61.13 -17.49 -32.03
CA PHE A 1072 60.35 -17.68 -30.81
C PHE A 1072 58.89 -18.04 -31.13
N GLN A 1073 58.29 -18.87 -30.29
CA GLN A 1073 56.85 -19.12 -30.22
C GLN A 1073 56.44 -19.25 -28.74
N PRO A 1074 55.25 -18.74 -28.35
CA PRO A 1074 54.58 -19.13 -27.12
C PRO A 1074 54.19 -20.61 -27.14
N GLY A 1075 53.84 -21.14 -25.97
CA GLY A 1075 53.36 -22.52 -25.81
C GLY A 1075 53.47 -23.00 -24.37
N ASP A 1076 52.45 -23.70 -23.90
CA ASP A 1076 52.17 -23.99 -22.49
C ASP A 1076 53.39 -24.48 -21.68
N GLN A 1077 54.12 -25.49 -22.20
CA GLN A 1077 55.24 -26.08 -21.45
C GLN A 1077 56.48 -25.16 -21.36
N THR A 1078 56.55 -24.13 -22.20
CA THR A 1078 57.58 -23.07 -22.13
C THR A 1078 57.13 -21.96 -21.16
N LEU A 1079 55.87 -21.53 -21.26
CA LEU A 1079 55.28 -20.49 -20.39
C LEU A 1079 55.23 -20.90 -18.92
N GLY A 1080 55.09 -22.20 -18.62
CA GLY A 1080 55.12 -22.76 -17.27
C GLY A 1080 56.53 -23.05 -16.70
N THR A 1081 57.62 -22.78 -17.44
CA THR A 1081 59.00 -23.07 -16.98
C THR A 1081 59.98 -21.89 -17.05
N MET A 1082 59.50 -20.73 -17.51
CA MET A 1082 60.20 -19.44 -17.50
C MET A 1082 59.63 -18.53 -16.38
N GLY A 1083 60.43 -17.58 -15.88
CA GLY A 1083 59.99 -16.62 -14.88
C GLY A 1083 59.39 -15.37 -15.52
N ASN A 1084 58.55 -14.64 -14.76
CA ASN A 1084 57.75 -13.49 -15.17
C ASN A 1084 58.51 -12.55 -16.12
N GLU A 1085 59.70 -12.07 -15.72
CA GLU A 1085 60.64 -11.23 -16.48
C GLU A 1085 60.81 -11.55 -17.99
N VAL A 1086 60.50 -12.78 -18.44
CA VAL A 1086 60.67 -13.25 -19.83
C VAL A 1086 59.35 -13.75 -20.47
N ARG A 1087 58.24 -13.69 -19.73
CA ARG A 1087 56.88 -13.74 -20.27
C ARG A 1087 56.44 -12.32 -20.61
N ASP A 1088 56.62 -11.41 -19.66
CA ASP A 1088 56.09 -10.05 -19.68
C ASP A 1088 56.73 -9.27 -20.84
N GLU A 1089 58.07 -9.35 -20.99
CA GLU A 1089 58.82 -8.85 -22.15
C GLU A 1089 58.32 -9.39 -23.51
N ILE A 1090 57.69 -10.56 -23.56
CA ILE A 1090 57.28 -11.18 -24.83
C ILE A 1090 55.84 -10.84 -25.19
N LEU A 1091 54.96 -10.66 -24.19
CA LEU A 1091 53.61 -10.15 -24.39
C LEU A 1091 53.66 -8.65 -24.71
N ALA A 1092 54.44 -7.87 -23.95
CA ALA A 1092 54.80 -6.48 -24.26
C ALA A 1092 55.67 -6.33 -25.53
N LEU A 1093 55.99 -7.44 -26.23
CA LEU A 1093 56.47 -7.38 -27.60
C LEU A 1093 55.42 -7.81 -28.65
N PHE A 1094 54.51 -8.75 -28.36
CA PHE A 1094 53.57 -9.30 -29.37
C PHE A 1094 52.21 -9.68 -28.73
N PRO A 1095 51.25 -8.73 -28.63
CA PRO A 1095 49.99 -8.93 -27.89
C PRO A 1095 49.06 -10.03 -28.42
N ASP A 1096 48.95 -10.19 -29.76
CA ASP A 1096 48.04 -11.12 -30.48
C ASP A 1096 48.06 -12.58 -29.95
N LEU A 1097 49.17 -12.93 -29.31
CA LEU A 1097 49.51 -14.24 -28.77
C LEU A 1097 48.78 -14.61 -27.47
N ALA A 1098 47.99 -13.70 -26.90
CA ALA A 1098 47.17 -13.95 -25.70
C ALA A 1098 45.94 -14.86 -25.96
N THR A 1099 45.52 -15.00 -27.22
CA THR A 1099 44.23 -15.62 -27.56
C THR A 1099 44.20 -17.16 -27.46
N ARG A 1100 43.02 -17.70 -27.14
CA ARG A 1100 42.84 -19.10 -26.69
C ARG A 1100 43.13 -20.18 -27.74
N GLU A 1101 43.09 -19.85 -29.03
CA GLU A 1101 43.42 -20.80 -30.10
C GLU A 1101 44.94 -20.98 -30.30
N GLY A 1102 45.78 -20.00 -29.90
CA GLY A 1102 47.24 -20.07 -30.02
C GLY A 1102 47.93 -21.06 -29.06
N ILE A 1103 47.18 -21.64 -28.11
CA ILE A 1103 47.72 -22.38 -26.96
C ILE A 1103 47.95 -23.88 -27.27
N ALA A 1104 47.33 -24.43 -28.32
CA ALA A 1104 47.33 -25.86 -28.61
C ALA A 1104 48.51 -26.39 -29.46
N ASP A 1105 48.98 -27.60 -29.14
CA ASP A 1105 49.81 -28.50 -29.96
C ASP A 1105 51.32 -28.23 -30.20
N TYR A 1106 51.99 -27.35 -29.42
CA TYR A 1106 53.45 -27.14 -29.53
C TYR A 1106 54.30 -27.55 -28.32
N ALA A 1107 55.24 -28.47 -28.56
CA ALA A 1107 56.23 -28.95 -27.58
C ALA A 1107 57.67 -28.76 -28.09
N ALA A 1108 58.36 -27.72 -27.59
CA ALA A 1108 59.73 -27.40 -27.97
C ALA A 1108 60.77 -28.31 -27.28
N ALA A 1109 61.77 -28.78 -28.03
CA ALA A 1109 62.69 -29.82 -27.57
C ALA A 1109 64.18 -29.48 -27.80
N ARG A 1110 64.75 -28.63 -26.94
CA ARG A 1110 66.21 -28.41 -26.74
C ARG A 1110 66.44 -27.81 -25.35
N ARG A 1111 67.58 -28.10 -24.71
CA ARG A 1111 67.92 -27.54 -23.39
C ARG A 1111 68.41 -26.09 -23.52
N SER A 1112 67.62 -25.14 -23.03
CA SER A 1112 68.04 -23.75 -22.80
C SER A 1112 68.87 -23.63 -21.51
N LEU A 1113 69.97 -22.89 -21.54
CA LEU A 1113 70.87 -22.71 -20.40
C LEU A 1113 70.59 -21.43 -19.61
N LYS A 1114 70.50 -21.54 -18.29
CA LYS A 1114 70.36 -20.37 -17.38
C LYS A 1114 71.68 -19.58 -17.29
N ALA A 1115 71.61 -18.32 -16.88
CA ALA A 1115 72.75 -17.39 -16.81
C ALA A 1115 74.03 -17.93 -16.14
N HIS A 1116 73.90 -18.84 -15.16
CA HIS A 1116 75.05 -19.45 -14.49
C HIS A 1116 75.59 -20.69 -15.19
N GLU A 1117 74.77 -21.40 -15.96
CA GLU A 1117 75.17 -22.52 -16.82
C GLU A 1117 75.89 -22.01 -18.07
N ALA A 1118 75.36 -20.97 -18.73
CA ALA A 1118 75.96 -20.35 -19.91
C ALA A 1118 77.42 -19.88 -19.66
N ARG A 1119 77.75 -19.48 -18.42
CA ARG A 1119 79.12 -19.14 -18.00
C ARG A 1119 80.13 -20.30 -18.11
N LEU A 1120 79.68 -21.56 -18.14
CA LEU A 1120 80.55 -22.73 -18.38
C LEU A 1120 80.92 -22.90 -19.86
N LEU A 1121 80.21 -22.24 -20.79
CA LEU A 1121 80.51 -22.26 -22.22
C LEU A 1121 81.45 -21.14 -22.68
N GLN A 1122 81.66 -20.09 -21.87
CA GLN A 1122 82.43 -18.90 -22.25
C GLN A 1122 83.81 -19.28 -22.83
N LEU A 1123 84.08 -18.81 -24.05
CA LEU A 1123 85.01 -19.44 -25.01
C LEU A 1123 86.51 -19.23 -24.69
#